data_AF-A0A1M6SUI6-F1
#
_entry.id   AF-A0A1M6SUI6-F1
#
_cell.length_a   1.000
_cell.length_b   1.000
_cell.length_c   1.000
_cell.angle_alpha   90.00
_cell.angle_beta   90.00
_cell.angle_gamma   90.00
#
_symmetry.space_group_name_H-M   'P 1'
#
loop_
_entity.id
_entity.type
_entity.pdbx_description
1 polymer ?
#
loop_
_entity_poly.entity_id
_entity_poly.type
_entity_poly.pdbx_seq_one_letter_code
_entity_poly.pdbx_strand_id
1 'polypeptide(L)'
;MRRFYSTLMFCLVTIISMAQGWPENYKGVMLQGFSWDSFVDTQWTNLESQADELSGYFDLIWVPQSGNCNSTYNQMGYTPVYYFDQNSSFGTEAQLRSMIKAFKDRNVGIIADVVVNHRNNLGVNGSWVDYPAETYNGVTYQMLSTDICGNDDDNIYDKNGNKQKSTAEWAAENGYTLGNNENHNTCEDWGGCRDLDHSSENVQNIIKVYLKYLLNDLGYAGFRYDMTKGFKRSYLADYNYDANPTFSVGEYWDGNKSTLKSVINQQKKNDVVQSATFDFAFRYSARDACNGNNWSKLANGGLATETGYSRYAVTFVENHDMQDRGNVTGYTKDPITKNVEAANAWLMAMPGTPCVFLLHWKSYKNEIKQMIKARKAAGISNQSSWEQKASTSTFYKLETTGSNGKLYAILGSGTLEDDNYVKILSGTKYAYYLSKSTETPWVSLAEGTYTEAQENTLTAVSANANAQLVYTLDGSDPTASSTKVNSATAITISESCTLKVGLLIDGVVKNIISRQYVIKPFVAHKAAIYLKDPNWSTPVYFYSWANDGSNTQLLGNWPGTVITATKEIDGQMWYYHEFDVNTQDYSFNIIFNQGNGKPQTVDIGPLSEDTFYEIGDMVNGKFSVNKINKTHTGISPVKMMPQADDVVKVYTIDGRLVRTVKRGKDALDGLAKGMYIVDKQKYVVN
;
A
#
# COMPACT_ATOMS: atom_id res chain seq x y z
N MET A 1 0.26 75.10 -4.95
CA MET A 1 -0.15 74.21 -6.06
C MET A 1 0.76 72.98 -6.06
N ARG A 2 0.26 71.85 -5.55
CA ARG A 2 0.98 70.57 -5.49
C ARG A 2 0.96 69.91 -6.87
N ARG A 3 2.11 69.50 -7.39
CA ARG A 3 2.23 68.66 -8.60
C ARG A 3 2.55 67.24 -8.15
N PHE A 4 1.61 66.34 -8.37
CA PHE A 4 1.80 64.89 -8.22
C PHE A 4 2.44 64.36 -9.50
N TYR A 5 3.58 63.68 -9.38
CA TYR A 5 4.09 62.77 -10.40
C TYR A 5 3.73 61.36 -9.97
N SER A 6 2.86 60.71 -10.75
CA SER A 6 2.51 59.30 -10.58
C SER A 6 3.60 58.43 -11.19
N THR A 7 4.35 57.71 -10.36
CA THR A 7 5.25 56.65 -10.81
C THR A 7 4.47 55.33 -10.83
N LEU A 8 4.25 54.77 -12.02
CA LEU A 8 3.64 53.45 -12.22
C LEU A 8 4.68 52.37 -11.85
N MET A 9 4.41 51.58 -10.82
CA MET A 9 5.23 50.45 -10.41
C MET A 9 4.69 49.18 -11.07
N PHE A 10 5.42 48.64 -12.04
CA PHE A 10 5.13 47.34 -12.66
C PHE A 10 5.54 46.23 -11.68
N CYS A 11 4.57 45.61 -11.02
CA CYS A 11 4.79 44.34 -10.31
C CYS A 11 4.77 43.19 -11.33
N LEU A 12 5.95 42.68 -11.70
CA LEU A 12 6.08 41.35 -12.30
C LEU A 12 5.78 40.32 -11.22
N VAL A 13 4.56 39.79 -11.22
CA VAL A 13 4.24 38.53 -10.52
C VAL A 13 4.80 37.41 -11.39
N THR A 14 5.96 36.88 -11.02
CA THR A 14 6.41 35.58 -11.51
C THR A 14 5.46 34.53 -10.96
N ILE A 15 4.54 34.06 -11.80
CA ILE A 15 3.76 32.85 -11.53
C ILE A 15 4.78 31.71 -11.52
N ILE A 16 5.14 31.25 -10.32
CA ILE A 16 5.87 29.99 -10.16
C ILE A 16 4.89 28.91 -10.63
N SER A 17 5.09 28.42 -11.85
CA SER A 17 4.42 27.24 -12.38
C SER A 17 4.77 26.05 -11.48
N MET A 18 3.97 25.80 -10.44
CA MET A 18 4.05 24.55 -9.70
C MET A 18 3.71 23.44 -10.69
N ALA A 19 4.70 22.63 -11.08
CA ALA A 19 4.40 21.56 -12.03
C ALA A 19 3.39 20.58 -11.42
N GLN A 20 2.40 20.22 -12.22
CA GLN A 20 1.23 19.42 -11.85
C GLN A 20 1.55 17.93 -11.96
N GLY A 21 0.84 17.08 -11.23
CA GLY A 21 0.93 15.64 -11.41
C GLY A 21 2.18 14.92 -10.87
N TRP A 22 3.14 15.59 -10.23
CA TRP A 22 4.01 15.01 -9.18
C TRP A 22 4.82 16.11 -8.47
N PRO A 23 4.86 16.21 -7.13
CA PRO A 23 5.55 17.32 -6.44
C PRO A 23 7.08 17.34 -6.60
N GLU A 24 7.67 18.54 -6.55
CA GLU A 24 9.12 18.73 -6.43
C GLU A 24 9.62 18.30 -5.07
N ASN A 25 10.85 17.80 -5.03
CA ASN A 25 11.54 17.39 -3.80
C ASN A 25 10.68 16.49 -2.88
N TYR A 26 9.80 15.69 -3.46
CA TYR A 26 8.91 14.80 -2.73
C TYR A 26 9.73 13.70 -2.05
N LYS A 27 9.59 13.57 -0.73
CA LYS A 27 10.33 12.59 0.08
C LYS A 27 9.55 11.30 0.37
N GLY A 28 8.28 11.26 -0.05
CA GLY A 28 7.38 10.20 0.33
C GLY A 28 7.69 8.86 -0.34
N VAL A 29 7.14 7.81 0.25
CA VAL A 29 7.21 6.43 -0.24
C VAL A 29 5.80 5.95 -0.56
N MET A 30 5.63 5.31 -1.72
CA MET A 30 4.37 4.72 -2.13
C MET A 30 4.35 3.22 -1.82
N LEU A 31 3.19 2.69 -1.45
CA LEU A 31 2.89 1.27 -1.43
C LEU A 31 1.91 0.98 -2.57
N GLN A 32 2.20 -0.02 -3.41
CA GLN A 32 1.15 -0.71 -4.14
C GLN A 32 0.45 -1.63 -3.12
N GLY A 33 -0.73 -1.21 -2.66
CA GLY A 33 -1.49 -1.83 -1.58
C GLY A 33 -2.22 -3.11 -1.97
N PHE A 34 -1.83 -3.74 -3.08
CA PHE A 34 -2.45 -4.95 -3.60
C PHE A 34 -1.48 -5.79 -4.44
N SER A 35 -1.84 -7.05 -4.61
CA SER A 35 -1.27 -7.99 -5.57
C SER A 35 -2.40 -8.62 -6.40
N TRP A 36 -2.08 -9.35 -7.46
CA TRP A 36 -3.11 -10.12 -8.16
C TRP A 36 -3.77 -11.12 -7.20
N ASP A 37 -5.09 -11.24 -7.29
CA ASP A 37 -5.98 -12.06 -6.43
C ASP A 37 -5.93 -11.75 -4.92
N SER A 38 -5.44 -10.57 -4.52
CA SER A 38 -5.39 -10.14 -3.12
C SER A 38 -6.75 -9.67 -2.56
N PHE A 39 -7.86 -10.27 -2.98
CA PHE A 39 -9.22 -9.82 -2.62
C PHE A 39 -9.45 -9.74 -1.12
N VAL A 40 -8.75 -10.56 -0.34
CA VAL A 40 -8.80 -10.55 1.12
C VAL A 40 -7.85 -9.48 1.70
N ASP A 41 -6.57 -9.55 1.36
CA ASP A 41 -5.54 -8.62 1.88
C ASP A 41 -5.87 -7.15 1.55
N THR A 42 -6.57 -6.91 0.44
CA THR A 42 -6.82 -5.60 -0.15
C THR A 42 -8.26 -5.11 0.06
N GLN A 43 -9.10 -5.84 0.81
CA GLN A 43 -10.43 -5.29 1.15
C GLN A 43 -10.29 -3.92 1.81
N TRP A 44 -11.21 -3.00 1.50
CA TRP A 44 -11.17 -1.63 2.03
C TRP A 44 -11.07 -1.60 3.56
N THR A 45 -11.84 -2.47 4.23
CA THR A 45 -11.83 -2.62 5.69
C THR A 45 -10.51 -3.19 6.22
N ASN A 46 -9.87 -4.11 5.49
CA ASN A 46 -8.59 -4.68 5.90
C ASN A 46 -7.44 -3.67 5.73
N LEU A 47 -7.42 -2.92 4.63
CA LEU A 47 -6.49 -1.81 4.45
C LEU A 47 -6.69 -0.73 5.52
N GLU A 48 -7.94 -0.34 5.80
CA GLU A 48 -8.28 0.63 6.85
C GLU A 48 -7.75 0.19 8.23
N SER A 49 -7.88 -1.09 8.57
CA SER A 49 -7.39 -1.63 9.85
C SER A 49 -5.87 -1.53 10.03
N GLN A 50 -5.13 -1.39 8.93
CA GLN A 50 -3.68 -1.25 8.91
C GLN A 50 -3.23 0.21 8.87
N ALA A 51 -4.15 1.18 8.91
CA ALA A 51 -3.83 2.59 8.74
C ALA A 51 -2.79 3.12 9.75
N ASP A 52 -2.84 2.65 11.00
CA ASP A 52 -1.85 3.04 12.03
C ASP A 52 -0.44 2.52 11.71
N GLU A 53 -0.30 1.28 11.25
CA GLU A 53 1.01 0.74 10.88
C GLU A 53 1.52 1.41 9.60
N LEU A 54 0.71 1.39 8.53
CA LEU A 54 1.14 1.80 7.20
C LEU A 54 1.48 3.29 7.14
N SER A 55 0.76 4.15 7.86
CA SER A 55 1.04 5.61 7.90
C SER A 55 2.37 5.98 8.54
N GLY A 56 2.97 5.09 9.35
CA GLY A 56 4.32 5.29 9.87
C GLY A 56 5.41 5.20 8.79
N TYR A 57 5.10 4.59 7.64
CA TYR A 57 6.09 4.21 6.63
C TYR A 57 5.79 4.76 5.25
N PHE A 58 4.52 4.76 4.84
CA PHE A 58 4.08 5.16 3.52
C PHE A 58 3.37 6.50 3.56
N ASP A 59 3.55 7.27 2.50
CA ASP A 59 2.96 8.58 2.30
C ASP A 59 1.87 8.52 1.21
N LEU A 60 1.93 7.50 0.35
CA LEU A 60 0.92 7.16 -0.65
C LEU A 60 0.62 5.67 -0.66
N ILE A 61 -0.63 5.29 -0.92
CA ILE A 61 -1.04 3.91 -1.17
C ILE A 61 -1.86 3.85 -2.46
N TRP A 62 -1.32 3.15 -3.46
CA TRP A 62 -2.05 2.80 -4.68
C TRP A 62 -2.88 1.55 -4.44
N VAL A 63 -4.20 1.71 -4.54
CA VAL A 63 -5.21 0.66 -4.33
C VAL A 63 -5.76 0.22 -5.68
N PRO A 64 -6.30 -1.01 -5.81
CA PRO A 64 -6.85 -1.48 -7.07
C PRO A 64 -8.05 -0.63 -7.50
N GLN A 65 -8.47 -0.80 -8.75
CA GLN A 65 -9.61 -0.09 -9.29
C GLN A 65 -10.87 -0.41 -8.47
N SER A 66 -11.65 0.63 -8.17
CA SER A 66 -12.77 0.59 -7.23
C SER A 66 -14.15 0.61 -7.88
N GLY A 67 -14.22 0.72 -9.21
CA GLY A 67 -15.49 0.74 -9.94
C GLY A 67 -16.09 -0.65 -10.07
N ASN A 68 -17.40 -0.69 -10.32
CA ASN A 68 -18.14 -1.91 -10.52
C ASN A 68 -17.86 -2.53 -11.92
N CYS A 69 -17.38 -3.77 -11.96
CA CYS A 69 -17.13 -4.55 -13.19
C CYS A 69 -18.35 -5.34 -13.70
N ASN A 70 -19.53 -5.20 -13.08
CA ASN A 70 -20.76 -5.93 -13.42
C ASN A 70 -20.59 -7.47 -13.44
N SER A 71 -19.77 -8.02 -12.55
CA SER A 71 -19.52 -9.46 -12.45
C SER A 71 -20.24 -10.07 -11.24
N THR A 72 -20.41 -11.40 -11.23
CA THR A 72 -20.90 -12.16 -10.06
C THR A 72 -19.77 -12.82 -9.26
N TYR A 73 -18.52 -12.57 -9.68
CA TYR A 73 -17.29 -13.15 -9.16
C TYR A 73 -16.24 -12.05 -8.99
N ASN A 74 -15.18 -12.34 -8.24
CA ASN A 74 -14.16 -11.35 -7.93
C ASN A 74 -13.42 -10.91 -9.21
N GLN A 75 -13.20 -9.61 -9.35
CA GLN A 75 -12.48 -8.97 -10.44
C GLN A 75 -11.48 -7.96 -9.88
N MET A 76 -10.26 -7.94 -10.42
CA MET A 76 -9.23 -6.99 -10.01
C MET A 76 -9.52 -5.53 -10.45
N GLY A 77 -10.53 -5.33 -11.30
CA GLY A 77 -11.00 -4.00 -11.72
C GLY A 77 -10.54 -3.54 -13.12
N TYR A 78 -9.74 -4.33 -13.83
CA TYR A 78 -9.21 -4.03 -15.19
C TYR A 78 -10.19 -4.31 -16.33
N THR A 79 -11.46 -4.56 -16.03
CA THR A 79 -12.55 -4.68 -17.00
C THR A 79 -13.71 -3.78 -16.55
N PRO A 80 -13.47 -2.47 -16.39
CA PRO A 80 -14.45 -1.58 -15.76
C PRO A 80 -15.73 -1.48 -16.60
N VAL A 81 -16.88 -1.59 -15.95
CA VAL A 81 -18.20 -1.36 -16.60
C VAL A 81 -18.77 -0.03 -16.13
N TYR A 82 -18.72 0.27 -14.83
CA TYR A 82 -19.25 1.49 -14.24
C TYR A 82 -18.13 2.40 -13.73
N TYR A 83 -18.29 3.71 -13.93
CA TYR A 83 -17.38 4.75 -13.43
C TYR A 83 -17.95 5.48 -12.20
N PHE A 84 -19.26 5.54 -12.04
CA PHE A 84 -19.94 6.23 -10.94
C PHE A 84 -20.62 5.28 -9.94
N ASP A 85 -20.42 3.96 -10.09
CA ASP A 85 -20.71 2.95 -9.07
C ASP A 85 -19.39 2.36 -8.56
N GLN A 86 -19.08 2.62 -7.29
CA GLN A 86 -17.81 2.24 -6.64
C GLN A 86 -17.95 1.04 -5.70
N ASN A 87 -18.94 0.18 -5.97
CA ASN A 87 -19.06 -1.11 -5.31
C ASN A 87 -18.29 -2.17 -6.10
N SER A 88 -17.13 -2.59 -5.59
CA SER A 88 -16.19 -3.49 -6.27
C SER A 88 -16.01 -4.81 -5.52
N SER A 89 -15.15 -5.67 -6.06
CA SER A 89 -14.74 -6.91 -5.38
C SER A 89 -13.95 -6.68 -4.08
N PHE A 90 -13.54 -5.45 -3.78
CA PHE A 90 -12.79 -5.08 -2.58
C PHE A 90 -13.68 -4.45 -1.49
N GLY A 91 -14.95 -4.17 -1.79
CA GLY A 91 -15.94 -3.66 -0.85
C GLY A 91 -16.88 -2.62 -1.45
N THR A 92 -17.76 -2.10 -0.59
CA THR A 92 -18.73 -1.05 -0.92
C THR A 92 -18.07 0.33 -1.03
N GLU A 93 -18.73 1.27 -1.69
CA GLU A 93 -18.27 2.67 -1.74
C GLU A 93 -18.16 3.29 -0.33
N ALA A 94 -19.06 2.95 0.59
CA ALA A 94 -19.02 3.44 1.96
C ALA A 94 -17.73 3.00 2.69
N GLN A 95 -17.34 1.73 2.50
CA GLN A 95 -16.07 1.22 3.05
C GLN A 95 -14.87 1.86 2.36
N LEU A 96 -14.92 2.10 1.05
CA LEU A 96 -13.87 2.81 0.32
C LEU A 96 -13.66 4.22 0.88
N ARG A 97 -14.74 5.00 1.04
CA ARG A 97 -14.69 6.36 1.62
C ARG A 97 -14.15 6.35 3.04
N SER A 98 -14.53 5.37 3.85
CA SER A 98 -14.01 5.18 5.22
C SER A 98 -12.49 4.95 5.21
N MET A 99 -12.02 4.03 4.37
CA MET A 99 -10.59 3.73 4.21
C MET A 99 -9.81 4.98 3.75
N ILE A 100 -10.27 5.67 2.70
CA ILE A 100 -9.65 6.91 2.22
C ILE A 100 -9.56 7.94 3.34
N LYS A 101 -10.65 8.14 4.10
CA LYS A 101 -10.66 9.07 5.23
C LYS A 101 -9.67 8.67 6.31
N ALA A 102 -9.61 7.40 6.69
CA ALA A 102 -8.72 6.92 7.75
C ALA A 102 -7.24 7.16 7.42
N PHE A 103 -6.84 6.95 6.18
CA PHE A 103 -5.48 7.26 5.71
C PHE A 103 -5.23 8.76 5.59
N LYS A 104 -6.20 9.52 5.07
CA LYS A 104 -6.11 10.98 4.97
C LYS A 104 -5.94 11.65 6.33
N ASP A 105 -6.66 11.20 7.36
CA ASP A 105 -6.53 11.67 8.74
C ASP A 105 -5.12 11.42 9.32
N ARG A 106 -4.35 10.51 8.71
CA ARG A 106 -2.95 10.18 9.05
C ARG A 106 -1.94 10.75 8.04
N ASN A 107 -2.37 11.69 7.20
CA ASN A 107 -1.56 12.33 6.15
C ASN A 107 -1.02 11.36 5.08
N VAL A 108 -1.74 10.27 4.82
CA VAL A 108 -1.44 9.34 3.73
C VAL A 108 -2.46 9.51 2.61
N GLY A 109 -1.97 9.71 1.39
CA GLY A 109 -2.82 9.81 0.20
C GLY A 109 -3.17 8.43 -0.38
N ILE A 110 -4.41 8.23 -0.81
CA ILE A 110 -4.80 7.05 -1.59
C ILE A 110 -4.76 7.39 -3.08
N ILE A 111 -4.13 6.55 -3.88
CA ILE A 111 -4.04 6.69 -5.35
C ILE A 111 -5.03 5.72 -5.99
N ALA A 112 -5.94 6.24 -6.82
CA ALA A 112 -6.90 5.44 -7.57
C ALA A 112 -6.23 4.79 -8.77
N ASP A 113 -6.52 3.51 -9.02
CA ASP A 113 -6.21 2.88 -10.30
C ASP A 113 -7.28 3.22 -11.34
N VAL A 114 -6.88 3.95 -12.37
CA VAL A 114 -7.75 4.55 -13.39
C VAL A 114 -7.57 3.78 -14.69
N VAL A 115 -8.59 3.00 -15.04
CA VAL A 115 -8.66 2.22 -16.28
C VAL A 115 -9.55 2.96 -17.27
N VAL A 116 -8.92 3.66 -18.20
CA VAL A 116 -9.59 4.50 -19.21
C VAL A 116 -9.10 4.27 -20.63
N ASN A 117 -8.18 3.32 -20.85
CA ASN A 117 -7.83 2.90 -22.20
C ASN A 117 -9.02 2.23 -22.88
N HIS A 118 -9.60 1.28 -22.17
CA HIS A 118 -10.70 0.45 -22.61
C HIS A 118 -11.80 0.47 -21.54
N ARG A 119 -13.01 0.09 -21.95
CA ARG A 119 -14.15 -0.07 -21.05
C ARG A 119 -15.00 -1.26 -21.49
N ASN A 120 -15.45 -2.04 -20.51
CA ASN A 120 -16.37 -3.14 -20.77
C ASN A 120 -17.81 -2.63 -20.89
N ASN A 121 -18.65 -3.38 -21.59
CA ASN A 121 -20.06 -3.05 -21.83
C ASN A 121 -21.00 -4.00 -21.05
N LEU A 122 -22.31 -3.82 -21.17
CA LEU A 122 -23.31 -4.64 -20.48
C LEU A 122 -23.53 -6.00 -21.16
N GLY A 123 -23.16 -6.15 -22.43
CA GLY A 123 -23.28 -7.40 -23.17
C GLY A 123 -24.71 -7.84 -23.45
N VAL A 124 -25.70 -6.95 -23.33
CA VAL A 124 -27.13 -7.25 -23.44
C VAL A 124 -27.41 -7.87 -24.81
N ASN A 125 -27.95 -9.09 -24.81
CA ASN A 125 -28.21 -9.87 -26.02
C ASN A 125 -26.97 -10.08 -26.92
N GLY A 126 -25.77 -10.12 -26.33
CA GLY A 126 -24.52 -10.27 -27.07
C GLY A 126 -24.05 -8.98 -27.76
N SER A 127 -24.56 -7.82 -27.34
CA SER A 127 -24.09 -6.51 -27.79
C SER A 127 -22.64 -6.25 -27.38
N TRP A 128 -21.87 -5.57 -28.23
CA TRP A 128 -20.48 -5.18 -27.97
C TRP A 128 -20.35 -3.66 -27.71
N VAL A 129 -21.45 -2.91 -27.73
CA VAL A 129 -21.45 -1.44 -27.77
C VAL A 129 -22.42 -0.79 -26.77
N ASP A 130 -23.03 -1.58 -25.90
CA ASP A 130 -24.07 -1.16 -24.95
C ASP A 130 -23.47 -0.82 -23.58
N TYR A 131 -22.99 0.40 -23.43
CA TYR A 131 -22.51 0.89 -22.15
C TYR A 131 -23.66 1.28 -21.21
N PRO A 132 -23.48 1.15 -19.89
CA PRO A 132 -24.46 1.63 -18.93
C PRO A 132 -24.63 3.14 -19.00
N ALA A 133 -25.86 3.59 -18.81
CA ALA A 133 -26.16 4.98 -18.50
C ALA A 133 -26.02 5.20 -16.99
N GLU A 134 -25.16 6.13 -16.58
CA GLU A 134 -24.85 6.40 -15.18
C GLU A 134 -25.23 7.83 -14.82
N THR A 135 -25.92 8.03 -13.70
CA THR A 135 -26.29 9.38 -13.27
C THR A 135 -25.40 9.84 -12.12
N TYR A 136 -24.67 10.92 -12.33
CA TYR A 136 -23.85 11.57 -11.32
C TYR A 136 -24.21 13.05 -11.24
N ASN A 137 -24.47 13.55 -10.01
CA ASN A 137 -24.91 14.93 -9.75
C ASN A 137 -26.08 15.38 -10.65
N GLY A 138 -27.05 14.50 -10.89
CA GLY A 138 -28.26 14.80 -11.67
C GLY A 138 -28.04 14.86 -13.19
N VAL A 139 -26.84 14.54 -13.68
CA VAL A 139 -26.53 14.44 -15.12
C VAL A 139 -26.30 12.98 -15.46
N THR A 140 -26.92 12.51 -16.55
CA THR A 140 -26.72 11.17 -17.07
C THR A 140 -25.59 11.16 -18.10
N TYR A 141 -24.63 10.27 -17.89
CA TYR A 141 -23.47 10.03 -18.73
C TYR A 141 -23.58 8.63 -19.33
N GLN A 142 -23.36 8.51 -20.63
CA GLN A 142 -23.36 7.23 -21.33
C GLN A 142 -22.39 7.30 -22.50
N MET A 143 -21.52 6.30 -22.61
CA MET A 143 -20.72 6.09 -23.82
C MET A 143 -21.56 5.38 -24.87
N LEU A 144 -21.33 5.66 -26.14
CA LEU A 144 -22.07 5.13 -27.28
C LEU A 144 -21.14 4.29 -28.17
N SER A 145 -21.70 3.63 -29.19
CA SER A 145 -20.88 2.90 -30.16
C SER A 145 -19.86 3.81 -30.86
N THR A 146 -20.18 5.08 -31.06
CA THR A 146 -19.29 6.09 -31.65
C THR A 146 -18.16 6.55 -30.73
N ASP A 147 -18.14 6.09 -29.48
CA ASP A 147 -17.08 6.34 -28.51
C ASP A 147 -16.04 5.21 -28.45
N ILE A 148 -16.21 4.17 -29.26
CA ILE A 148 -15.28 3.06 -29.43
C ILE A 148 -14.38 3.35 -30.63
N CYS A 149 -13.09 3.01 -30.55
CA CYS A 149 -12.19 3.13 -31.69
C CYS A 149 -12.76 2.40 -32.92
N GLY A 150 -12.72 3.05 -34.09
CA GLY A 150 -13.32 2.50 -35.31
C GLY A 150 -12.68 1.21 -35.83
N ASN A 151 -11.49 0.88 -35.31
CA ASN A 151 -10.71 -0.32 -35.58
C ASN A 151 -10.38 -1.11 -34.30
N ASP A 152 -11.24 -1.00 -33.28
CA ASP A 152 -11.19 -1.81 -32.07
C ASP A 152 -11.26 -3.32 -32.40
N ASP A 153 -10.42 -4.12 -31.73
CA ASP A 153 -10.16 -5.55 -31.98
C ASP A 153 -9.60 -5.90 -33.39
N ASP A 154 -9.08 -4.93 -34.14
CA ASP A 154 -8.50 -5.25 -35.43
C ASP A 154 -7.21 -6.08 -35.28
N ASN A 155 -7.20 -7.27 -35.88
CA ASN A 155 -6.09 -8.22 -35.86
C ASN A 155 -5.82 -8.85 -34.49
N ILE A 156 -6.86 -9.02 -33.67
CA ILE A 156 -6.79 -9.92 -32.51
C ILE A 156 -6.86 -11.38 -32.99
N TYR A 157 -5.99 -12.23 -32.45
CA TYR A 157 -5.93 -13.66 -32.75
C TYR A 157 -6.16 -14.50 -31.49
N ASP A 158 -6.81 -15.65 -31.62
CA ASP A 158 -6.90 -16.62 -30.53
C ASP A 158 -5.54 -17.30 -30.29
N LYS A 159 -5.46 -18.09 -29.21
CA LYS A 159 -4.24 -18.85 -28.86
C LYS A 159 -3.78 -19.86 -29.93
N ASN A 160 -4.63 -20.16 -30.92
CA ASN A 160 -4.34 -21.05 -32.03
C ASN A 160 -3.95 -20.29 -33.31
N GLY A 161 -3.90 -18.96 -33.26
CA GLY A 161 -3.60 -18.10 -34.41
C GLY A 161 -4.78 -17.83 -35.33
N ASN A 162 -6.02 -18.10 -34.92
CA ASN A 162 -7.21 -17.76 -35.70
C ASN A 162 -7.59 -16.30 -35.46
N LYS A 163 -7.85 -15.53 -36.53
CA LYS A 163 -8.34 -14.16 -36.42
C LYS A 163 -9.70 -14.17 -35.70
N GLN A 164 -9.82 -13.39 -34.65
CA GLN A 164 -11.09 -13.14 -33.97
C GLN A 164 -11.88 -12.07 -34.73
N LYS A 165 -13.21 -12.13 -34.59
CA LYS A 165 -14.09 -11.13 -35.19
C LYS A 165 -13.82 -9.77 -34.52
N SER A 166 -13.63 -8.71 -35.31
CA SER A 166 -13.39 -7.38 -34.75
C SER A 166 -14.70 -6.68 -34.36
N THR A 167 -14.60 -5.64 -33.53
CA THR A 167 -15.76 -4.82 -33.15
C THR A 167 -16.37 -4.14 -34.35
N ALA A 168 -15.55 -3.70 -35.30
CA ALA A 168 -16.00 -3.09 -36.54
C ALA A 168 -16.83 -4.08 -37.39
N GLU A 169 -16.39 -5.33 -37.51
CA GLU A 169 -17.13 -6.39 -38.20
C GLU A 169 -18.47 -6.67 -37.51
N TRP A 170 -18.47 -6.77 -36.17
CA TRP A 170 -19.71 -6.96 -35.40
C TRP A 170 -20.67 -5.77 -35.52
N ALA A 171 -20.16 -4.55 -35.40
CA ALA A 171 -20.96 -3.33 -35.46
C ALA A 171 -21.63 -3.16 -36.82
N ALA A 172 -20.91 -3.39 -37.92
CA ALA A 172 -21.43 -3.29 -39.27
C ALA A 172 -22.59 -4.27 -39.52
N GLU A 173 -22.46 -5.52 -39.08
CA GLU A 173 -23.51 -6.53 -39.20
C GLU A 173 -24.78 -6.19 -38.39
N ASN A 174 -24.62 -5.43 -37.31
CA ASN A 174 -25.71 -5.07 -36.39
C ASN A 174 -26.20 -3.62 -36.57
N GLY A 175 -25.73 -2.91 -37.60
CA GLY A 175 -26.20 -1.56 -37.94
C GLY A 175 -25.66 -0.43 -37.05
N TYR A 176 -24.53 -0.64 -36.38
CA TYR A 176 -23.87 0.37 -35.56
C TYR A 176 -22.73 1.06 -36.32
N THR A 177 -22.50 2.33 -35.97
CA THR A 177 -21.33 3.11 -36.40
C THR A 177 -20.39 3.26 -35.22
N LEU A 178 -19.10 3.01 -35.45
CA LEU A 178 -18.03 3.20 -34.47
C LEU A 178 -17.39 4.59 -34.60
N GLY A 179 -16.51 4.93 -33.66
CA GLY A 179 -15.75 6.17 -33.64
C GLY A 179 -14.63 6.18 -34.67
N ASN A 180 -13.63 7.03 -34.47
CA ASN A 180 -12.49 7.10 -35.38
C ASN A 180 -11.31 6.25 -34.91
N ASN A 181 -10.27 6.20 -35.74
CA ASN A 181 -9.09 5.35 -35.52
C ASN A 181 -7.90 6.15 -34.98
N GLU A 182 -8.10 7.38 -34.48
CA GLU A 182 -6.99 8.26 -34.13
C GLU A 182 -6.09 7.68 -33.04
N ASN A 183 -6.64 6.96 -32.08
CA ASN A 183 -5.85 6.33 -31.02
C ASN A 183 -5.05 5.15 -31.56
N HIS A 184 -5.69 4.15 -32.17
CA HIS A 184 -5.02 2.93 -32.64
C HIS A 184 -4.01 3.14 -33.77
N ASN A 185 -4.12 4.19 -34.58
CA ASN A 185 -3.10 4.45 -35.61
C ASN A 185 -1.70 4.70 -35.01
N THR A 186 -1.62 5.02 -33.72
CA THR A 186 -0.38 5.41 -33.04
C THR A 186 -0.18 4.80 -31.65
N CYS A 187 -1.11 3.95 -31.21
CA CYS A 187 -1.19 3.39 -29.87
C CYS A 187 -1.48 1.88 -29.91
N GLU A 188 -1.24 1.17 -28.80
CA GLU A 188 -1.45 -0.28 -28.69
C GLU A 188 -2.94 -0.62 -28.47
N ASP A 189 -3.43 -1.68 -29.11
CA ASP A 189 -4.79 -2.24 -28.95
C ASP A 189 -4.86 -3.22 -27.76
N TRP A 190 -6.04 -3.35 -27.14
CA TRP A 190 -6.31 -4.36 -26.11
C TRP A 190 -7.64 -5.09 -26.29
N GLY A 191 -7.59 -6.27 -26.92
CA GLY A 191 -8.80 -7.05 -27.20
C GLY A 191 -9.51 -7.72 -26.01
N GLY A 192 -9.32 -7.26 -24.78
CA GLY A 192 -10.05 -7.71 -23.60
C GLY A 192 -11.35 -6.95 -23.34
N CYS A 193 -11.48 -5.71 -23.83
CA CYS A 193 -12.64 -4.82 -23.72
C CYS A 193 -12.67 -3.88 -24.95
N ARG A 194 -13.55 -2.87 -24.97
CA ARG A 194 -13.60 -1.91 -26.09
C ARG A 194 -12.68 -0.73 -25.83
N ASP A 195 -11.70 -0.54 -26.70
CA ASP A 195 -10.78 0.59 -26.67
C ASP A 195 -11.53 1.89 -26.98
N LEU A 196 -11.34 2.88 -26.11
CA LEU A 196 -12.08 4.14 -26.16
C LEU A 196 -11.47 5.11 -27.18
N ASP A 197 -12.33 5.73 -27.96
CA ASP A 197 -11.96 6.85 -28.83
C ASP A 197 -11.84 8.14 -28.00
N HIS A 198 -10.68 8.34 -27.37
CA HIS A 198 -10.31 9.57 -26.66
C HIS A 198 -10.38 10.87 -27.49
N SER A 199 -10.53 10.81 -28.82
CA SER A 199 -10.79 12.03 -29.59
C SER A 199 -12.27 12.45 -29.54
N SER A 200 -13.18 11.54 -29.17
CA SER A 200 -14.59 11.85 -28.92
C SER A 200 -14.75 12.86 -27.79
N GLU A 201 -15.50 13.93 -28.06
CA GLU A 201 -15.85 14.93 -27.03
C GLU A 201 -16.64 14.29 -25.88
N ASN A 202 -17.47 13.28 -26.16
CA ASN A 202 -18.23 12.57 -25.14
C ASN A 202 -17.31 11.76 -24.22
N VAL A 203 -16.36 10.99 -24.79
CA VAL A 203 -15.34 10.26 -24.01
C VAL A 203 -14.55 11.21 -23.14
N GLN A 204 -14.04 12.31 -23.70
CA GLN A 204 -13.27 13.29 -22.94
C GLN A 204 -14.09 13.92 -21.81
N ASN A 205 -15.36 14.26 -22.06
CA ASN A 205 -16.23 14.83 -21.05
C ASN A 205 -16.49 13.84 -19.91
N ILE A 206 -16.84 12.59 -20.22
CA ILE A 206 -17.11 11.55 -19.23
C ILE A 206 -15.86 11.27 -18.38
N ILE A 207 -14.69 11.12 -19.00
CA ILE A 207 -13.44 10.88 -18.26
C ILE A 207 -13.09 12.07 -17.35
N LYS A 208 -13.23 13.31 -17.82
CA LYS A 208 -12.99 14.50 -16.98
C LYS A 208 -13.91 14.54 -15.75
N VAL A 209 -15.18 14.23 -15.93
CA VAL A 209 -16.14 14.15 -14.81
C VAL A 209 -15.80 12.99 -13.88
N TYR A 210 -15.46 11.82 -14.42
CA TYR A 210 -15.04 10.65 -13.64
C TYR A 210 -13.82 10.95 -12.76
N LEU A 211 -12.77 11.55 -13.32
CA LEU A 211 -11.56 11.90 -12.56
C LEU A 211 -11.85 12.94 -11.47
N LYS A 212 -12.71 13.93 -11.76
CA LYS A 212 -13.17 14.90 -10.74
C LYS A 212 -14.02 14.26 -9.66
N TYR A 213 -14.83 13.25 -9.99
CA TYR A 213 -15.56 12.44 -9.02
C TYR A 213 -14.59 11.70 -8.09
N LEU A 214 -13.62 10.96 -8.65
CA LEU A 214 -12.60 10.27 -7.86
C LEU A 214 -11.84 11.24 -6.93
N LEU A 215 -11.39 12.38 -7.46
CA LEU A 215 -10.57 13.32 -6.71
C LEU A 215 -11.36 14.10 -5.65
N ASN A 216 -12.46 14.75 -6.06
CA ASN A 216 -13.14 15.75 -5.24
C ASN A 216 -14.25 15.16 -4.37
N ASP A 217 -14.87 14.07 -4.82
CA ASP A 217 -15.99 13.43 -4.11
C ASP A 217 -15.50 12.29 -3.23
N LEU A 218 -14.84 11.28 -3.82
CA LEU A 218 -14.32 10.14 -3.06
C LEU A 218 -13.10 10.52 -2.20
N GLY A 219 -12.34 11.54 -2.60
CA GLY A 219 -11.23 12.09 -1.83
C GLY A 219 -9.88 11.40 -2.05
N TYR A 220 -9.71 10.71 -3.18
CA TYR A 220 -8.40 10.21 -3.61
C TYR A 220 -7.38 11.36 -3.68
N ALA A 221 -6.09 11.06 -3.54
CA ALA A 221 -4.99 12.02 -3.64
C ALA A 221 -4.46 12.17 -5.07
N GLY A 222 -4.80 11.25 -5.96
CA GLY A 222 -4.23 11.16 -7.30
C GLY A 222 -4.56 9.88 -8.03
N PHE A 223 -3.90 9.67 -9.17
CA PHE A 223 -4.21 8.60 -10.12
C PHE A 223 -2.98 7.76 -10.48
N ARG A 224 -3.20 6.47 -10.67
CA ARG A 224 -2.38 5.58 -11.49
C ARG A 224 -3.19 5.28 -12.75
N TYR A 225 -2.71 5.67 -13.92
CA TYR A 225 -3.38 5.34 -15.19
C TYR A 225 -2.87 4.00 -15.71
N ASP A 226 -3.81 3.08 -15.89
CA ASP A 226 -3.59 1.78 -16.53
C ASP A 226 -3.30 1.95 -18.03
N MET A 227 -2.43 1.08 -18.58
CA MET A 227 -2.22 0.91 -20.01
C MET A 227 -2.11 2.22 -20.83
N THR A 228 -1.27 3.16 -20.39
CA THR A 228 -1.12 4.48 -21.05
C THR A 228 -0.51 4.43 -22.46
N LYS A 229 -0.17 3.23 -22.93
CA LYS A 229 0.24 2.97 -24.31
C LYS A 229 -0.91 2.94 -25.30
N GLY A 230 -2.14 2.64 -24.89
CA GLY A 230 -3.24 2.47 -25.83
C GLY A 230 -3.98 3.77 -26.20
N PHE A 231 -3.56 4.90 -25.63
CA PHE A 231 -4.04 6.22 -26.07
C PHE A 231 -2.94 7.29 -26.10
N LYS A 232 -3.21 8.38 -26.85
CA LYS A 232 -2.26 9.50 -26.99
C LYS A 232 -2.05 10.20 -25.65
N ARG A 233 -0.77 10.43 -25.31
CA ARG A 233 -0.35 11.07 -24.05
C ARG A 233 -0.87 12.51 -23.87
N SER A 234 -1.23 13.19 -24.96
CA SER A 234 -1.87 14.51 -24.90
C SER A 234 -3.23 14.48 -24.22
N TYR A 235 -4.01 13.40 -24.39
CA TYR A 235 -5.29 13.26 -23.69
C TYR A 235 -5.08 13.06 -22.20
N LEU A 236 -4.11 12.23 -21.79
CA LEU A 236 -3.71 12.09 -20.38
C LEU A 236 -3.33 13.45 -19.78
N ALA A 237 -2.52 14.23 -20.50
CA ALA A 237 -2.13 15.57 -20.07
C ALA A 237 -3.33 16.51 -19.93
N ASP A 238 -4.28 16.46 -20.86
CA ASP A 238 -5.51 17.26 -20.82
C ASP A 238 -6.45 16.86 -19.68
N TYR A 239 -6.59 15.56 -19.42
CA TYR A 239 -7.39 15.03 -18.31
C TYR A 239 -6.81 15.45 -16.96
N ASN A 240 -5.49 15.32 -16.80
CA ASN A 240 -4.83 15.78 -15.59
C ASN A 240 -4.89 17.29 -15.45
N TYR A 241 -4.70 18.04 -16.53
CA TYR A 241 -4.82 19.51 -16.52
C TYR A 241 -6.19 19.95 -16.00
N ASP A 242 -7.26 19.30 -16.46
CA ASP A 242 -8.64 19.59 -16.04
C ASP A 242 -8.98 19.12 -14.62
N ALA A 243 -8.55 17.91 -14.24
CA ALA A 243 -8.83 17.34 -12.91
C ALA A 243 -7.95 17.93 -11.79
N ASN A 244 -6.74 18.38 -12.13
CA ASN A 244 -5.74 18.92 -11.20
C ASN A 244 -5.33 18.02 -10.03
N PRO A 245 -4.92 16.74 -10.28
CA PRO A 245 -4.42 15.87 -9.23
C PRO A 245 -3.03 16.31 -8.75
N THR A 246 -2.76 16.09 -7.45
CA THR A 246 -1.41 16.31 -6.90
C THR A 246 -0.43 15.24 -7.39
N PHE A 247 -0.90 13.99 -7.47
CA PHE A 247 -0.12 12.83 -7.90
C PHE A 247 -0.77 12.17 -9.11
N SER A 248 -0.01 11.99 -10.19
CA SER A 248 -0.44 11.17 -11.33
C SER A 248 0.74 10.36 -11.85
N VAL A 249 0.55 9.07 -12.04
CA VAL A 249 1.55 8.20 -12.67
C VAL A 249 0.91 7.36 -13.76
N GLY A 250 1.53 7.32 -14.94
CA GLY A 250 1.12 6.43 -16.02
C GLY A 250 1.89 5.12 -16.02
N GLU A 251 1.20 4.01 -16.27
CA GLU A 251 1.83 2.77 -16.69
C GLU A 251 2.12 2.84 -18.19
N TYR A 252 3.33 3.25 -18.56
CA TYR A 252 3.86 3.08 -19.90
C TYR A 252 4.89 1.96 -19.87
N TRP A 253 4.46 0.73 -20.15
CA TRP A 253 5.29 -0.46 -19.98
C TRP A 253 6.37 -0.57 -21.06
N ASP A 254 7.52 0.08 -20.86
CA ASP A 254 8.67 0.03 -21.76
C ASP A 254 9.99 0.10 -21.00
N GLY A 255 10.91 -0.84 -21.28
CA GLY A 255 12.22 -0.90 -20.62
C GLY A 255 13.24 0.12 -21.12
N ASN A 256 12.93 0.91 -22.15
CA ASN A 256 13.83 1.87 -22.75
C ASN A 256 13.71 3.25 -22.10
N LYS A 257 14.78 3.72 -21.45
CA LYS A 257 14.85 5.03 -20.81
C LYS A 257 14.54 6.20 -21.75
N SER A 258 15.01 6.16 -23.00
CA SER A 258 14.75 7.22 -23.99
C SER A 258 13.28 7.30 -24.36
N THR A 259 12.61 6.14 -24.47
CA THR A 259 11.15 6.09 -24.67
C THR A 259 10.43 6.70 -23.47
N LEU A 260 10.77 6.32 -22.24
CA LEU A 260 10.14 6.88 -21.03
C LEU A 260 10.35 8.41 -20.92
N LYS A 261 11.52 8.94 -21.30
CA LYS A 261 11.77 10.39 -21.39
C LYS A 261 10.87 11.06 -22.43
N SER A 262 10.69 10.42 -23.58
CA SER A 262 9.78 10.90 -24.62
C SER A 262 8.34 10.95 -24.11
N VAL A 263 7.91 9.92 -23.38
CA VAL A 263 6.58 9.86 -22.74
C VAL A 263 6.35 11.03 -21.79
N ILE A 264 7.28 11.30 -20.87
CA ILE A 264 7.18 12.46 -19.95
C ILE A 264 7.04 13.78 -20.72
N ASN A 265 7.77 13.95 -21.84
CA ASN A 265 7.69 15.16 -22.65
C ASN A 265 6.37 15.26 -23.44
N GLN A 266 5.79 14.14 -23.87
CA GLN A 266 4.49 14.09 -24.55
C GLN A 266 3.32 14.36 -23.60
N GLN A 267 3.52 14.20 -22.30
CA GLN A 267 2.52 14.46 -21.25
C GLN A 267 2.56 15.92 -20.75
N LYS A 268 3.03 16.86 -21.57
CA LYS A 268 3.04 18.29 -21.23
C LYS A 268 1.78 18.98 -21.69
N LYS A 269 1.25 19.86 -20.83
CA LYS A 269 0.24 20.86 -21.17
C LYS A 269 0.78 22.23 -20.76
N ASN A 270 0.79 23.19 -21.68
CA ASN A 270 1.36 24.53 -21.46
C ASN A 270 2.80 24.47 -20.91
N ASP A 271 3.64 23.62 -21.51
CA ASP A 271 5.03 23.32 -21.11
C ASP A 271 5.24 22.71 -19.71
N VAL A 272 4.15 22.44 -18.99
CA VAL A 272 4.16 21.80 -17.67
C VAL A 272 3.87 20.31 -17.82
N VAL A 273 4.78 19.46 -17.32
CA VAL A 273 4.55 18.00 -17.23
C VAL A 273 3.35 17.76 -16.32
N GLN A 274 2.42 16.92 -16.77
CA GLN A 274 1.14 16.66 -16.08
C GLN A 274 1.09 15.31 -15.37
N SER A 275 2.07 14.42 -15.57
CA SER A 275 2.11 13.10 -14.94
C SER A 275 3.54 12.55 -14.88
N ALA A 276 3.79 11.75 -13.86
CA ALA A 276 4.93 10.83 -13.80
C ALA A 276 4.68 9.57 -14.65
N THR A 277 5.71 8.73 -14.78
CA THR A 277 5.61 7.37 -15.35
C THR A 277 6.32 6.37 -14.45
N PHE A 278 5.85 5.13 -14.44
CA PHE A 278 6.58 4.04 -13.79
C PHE A 278 7.92 3.78 -14.49
N ASP A 279 8.97 3.57 -13.69
CA ASP A 279 10.35 3.37 -14.16
C ASP A 279 10.62 1.89 -14.47
N PHE A 280 10.01 1.39 -15.55
CA PHE A 280 10.23 0.03 -16.03
C PHE A 280 11.70 -0.24 -16.39
N ALA A 281 12.43 0.78 -16.83
CA ALA A 281 13.86 0.67 -17.13
C ALA A 281 14.70 0.32 -15.89
N PHE A 282 14.43 0.97 -14.75
CA PHE A 282 15.03 0.56 -13.48
C PHE A 282 14.62 -0.88 -13.13
N ARG A 283 13.32 -1.20 -13.20
CA ARG A 283 12.82 -2.53 -12.85
C ARG A 283 13.56 -3.64 -13.61
N TYR A 284 13.77 -3.48 -14.92
CA TYR A 284 14.50 -4.48 -15.71
C TYR A 284 15.97 -4.57 -15.31
N SER A 285 16.62 -3.45 -15.00
CA SER A 285 17.99 -3.42 -14.47
C SER A 285 18.10 -4.15 -13.13
N ALA A 286 17.13 -3.96 -12.24
CA ALA A 286 17.04 -4.65 -10.95
C ALA A 286 16.82 -6.16 -11.13
N ARG A 287 15.87 -6.55 -11.99
CA ARG A 287 15.61 -7.97 -12.31
C ARG A 287 16.87 -8.65 -12.81
N ASP A 288 17.55 -8.07 -13.80
CA ASP A 288 18.74 -8.66 -14.41
C ASP A 288 19.90 -8.77 -13.41
N ALA A 289 20.08 -7.75 -12.56
CA ALA A 289 21.08 -7.78 -11.51
C ALA A 289 20.80 -8.88 -10.48
N CYS A 290 19.58 -8.92 -9.96
CA CYS A 290 19.19 -9.80 -8.86
C CYS A 290 19.09 -11.26 -9.29
N ASN A 291 18.40 -11.56 -10.40
CA ASN A 291 18.25 -12.93 -10.91
C ASN A 291 19.56 -13.47 -11.48
N GLY A 292 20.34 -12.61 -12.15
CA GLY A 292 21.63 -12.96 -12.73
C GLY A 292 22.80 -12.94 -11.73
N ASN A 293 22.58 -12.46 -10.51
CA ASN A 293 23.64 -12.19 -9.52
C ASN A 293 24.82 -11.39 -10.12
N ASN A 294 24.48 -10.44 -11.00
CA ASN A 294 25.43 -9.61 -11.73
C ASN A 294 25.11 -8.13 -11.46
N TRP A 295 25.73 -7.59 -10.42
CA TRP A 295 25.42 -6.26 -9.88
C TRP A 295 25.80 -5.11 -10.82
N SER A 296 26.62 -5.37 -11.84
CA SER A 296 26.99 -4.37 -12.84
C SER A 296 25.79 -3.88 -13.66
N LYS A 297 24.73 -4.70 -13.74
CA LYS A 297 23.49 -4.36 -14.45
C LYS A 297 22.77 -3.15 -13.87
N LEU A 298 22.97 -2.85 -12.58
CA LEU A 298 22.39 -1.65 -11.95
C LEU A 298 22.99 -0.34 -12.50
N ALA A 299 24.16 -0.38 -13.15
CA ALA A 299 24.73 0.79 -13.81
C ALA A 299 23.92 1.26 -15.03
N ASN A 300 23.03 0.40 -15.58
CA ASN A 300 22.08 0.81 -16.62
C ASN A 300 21.10 1.88 -16.08
N GLY A 301 20.82 1.85 -14.77
CA GLY A 301 19.92 2.76 -14.08
C GLY A 301 18.48 2.66 -14.56
N GLY A 302 17.78 3.79 -14.47
CA GLY A 302 16.39 3.96 -14.90
C GLY A 302 16.10 5.42 -15.20
N LEU A 303 14.84 5.78 -15.40
CA LEU A 303 14.41 7.18 -15.50
C LEU A 303 14.82 8.01 -14.27
N ALA A 304 14.82 7.41 -13.07
CA ALA A 304 15.25 8.07 -11.84
C ALA A 304 16.73 8.50 -11.83
N THR A 305 17.55 7.88 -12.68
CA THR A 305 18.98 8.22 -12.82
C THR A 305 19.24 9.35 -13.82
N GLU A 306 18.22 9.78 -14.56
CA GLU A 306 18.34 10.79 -15.61
C GLU A 306 18.13 12.21 -15.04
N THR A 307 19.09 13.10 -15.33
CA THR A 307 19.02 14.50 -14.88
C THR A 307 17.77 15.18 -15.45
N GLY A 308 16.99 15.82 -14.59
CA GLY A 308 15.76 16.53 -14.95
C GLY A 308 14.50 15.65 -15.02
N TYR A 309 14.62 14.33 -14.92
CA TYR A 309 13.48 13.40 -15.01
C TYR A 309 13.18 12.66 -13.70
N SER A 310 14.12 12.66 -12.75
CA SER A 310 13.99 11.93 -11.47
C SER A 310 12.74 12.33 -10.67
N ARG A 311 12.29 13.59 -10.77
CA ARG A 311 11.01 14.05 -10.19
C ARG A 311 9.82 13.18 -10.61
N TYR A 312 9.79 12.76 -11.87
CA TYR A 312 8.68 12.12 -12.55
C TYR A 312 8.88 10.60 -12.74
N ALA A 313 9.88 10.03 -12.05
CA ALA A 313 10.13 8.60 -12.04
C ALA A 313 9.51 7.97 -10.79
N VAL A 314 8.47 7.15 -10.98
CA VAL A 314 7.96 6.28 -9.92
C VAL A 314 8.69 4.95 -10.04
N THR A 315 9.66 4.72 -9.18
CA THR A 315 10.51 3.52 -9.20
C THR A 315 9.81 2.37 -8.49
N PHE A 316 9.99 1.14 -8.97
CA PHE A 316 9.40 -0.05 -8.36
C PHE A 316 10.26 -1.28 -8.71
N VAL A 317 10.13 -2.35 -7.91
CA VAL A 317 10.89 -3.59 -8.11
C VAL A 317 10.06 -4.64 -8.86
N GLU A 318 8.81 -4.85 -8.43
CA GLU A 318 7.80 -5.69 -9.06
C GLU A 318 6.42 -5.07 -8.82
N ASN A 319 5.41 -5.49 -9.58
CA ASN A 319 4.00 -5.12 -9.40
C ASN A 319 3.11 -6.37 -9.50
N HIS A 320 1.79 -6.18 -9.60
CA HIS A 320 0.83 -7.28 -9.67
C HIS A 320 0.93 -8.10 -10.97
N ASP A 321 1.36 -7.50 -12.08
CA ASP A 321 1.51 -8.21 -13.37
C ASP A 321 2.76 -9.09 -13.39
N MET A 322 3.80 -8.72 -12.65
CA MET A 322 5.09 -9.41 -12.68
C MET A 322 5.22 -10.49 -11.59
N GLN A 323 4.14 -10.74 -10.84
CA GLN A 323 4.21 -11.59 -9.64
C GLN A 323 4.24 -13.10 -9.94
N ASP A 324 3.77 -13.55 -11.11
CA ASP A 324 3.61 -14.99 -11.35
C ASP A 324 4.95 -15.74 -11.28
N ARG A 325 5.01 -16.73 -10.38
CA ARG A 325 6.16 -17.63 -10.18
C ARG A 325 6.00 -18.96 -10.91
N GLY A 326 4.91 -19.16 -11.65
CA GLY A 326 4.73 -20.28 -12.57
C GLY A 326 3.44 -21.07 -12.42
N ASN A 327 2.40 -20.46 -11.86
CA ASN A 327 1.12 -21.12 -11.61
C ASN A 327 0.04 -20.68 -12.60
N VAL A 328 0.29 -19.65 -13.42
CA VAL A 328 -0.65 -19.13 -14.41
C VAL A 328 -0.27 -19.61 -15.81
N THR A 329 -1.25 -20.16 -16.54
CA THR A 329 -1.07 -20.60 -17.94
C THR A 329 -1.28 -19.43 -18.89
N GLY A 330 -0.42 -19.29 -19.92
CA GLY A 330 -0.57 -18.27 -20.97
C GLY A 330 0.07 -16.91 -20.66
N TYR A 331 0.82 -16.81 -19.56
CA TYR A 331 1.53 -15.58 -19.17
C TYR A 331 3.05 -15.72 -19.30
N THR A 332 3.74 -14.65 -19.69
CA THR A 332 5.21 -14.64 -19.76
C THR A 332 5.78 -14.36 -18.37
N LYS A 333 6.43 -15.37 -17.78
CA LYS A 333 7.04 -15.25 -16.44
C LYS A 333 8.15 -14.20 -16.48
N ASP A 334 8.05 -13.21 -15.61
CA ASP A 334 9.12 -12.23 -15.41
C ASP A 334 9.39 -11.81 -13.95
N PRO A 335 9.33 -12.72 -12.96
CA PRO A 335 9.52 -12.34 -11.56
C PRO A 335 10.98 -12.10 -11.17
N ILE A 336 11.18 -11.36 -10.06
CA ILE A 336 12.46 -11.39 -9.32
C ILE A 336 12.42 -12.52 -8.29
N THR A 337 13.28 -13.52 -8.48
CA THR A 337 13.28 -14.77 -7.68
C THR A 337 14.45 -14.86 -6.71
N LYS A 338 15.41 -13.94 -6.79
CA LYS A 338 16.60 -13.88 -5.95
C LYS A 338 16.82 -12.45 -5.47
N ASN A 339 17.45 -12.29 -4.30
CA ASN A 339 17.94 -10.99 -3.82
C ASN A 339 16.86 -9.86 -3.79
N VAL A 340 15.60 -10.20 -3.50
CA VAL A 340 14.48 -9.23 -3.47
C VAL A 340 14.71 -8.12 -2.44
N GLU A 341 15.28 -8.49 -1.28
CA GLU A 341 15.66 -7.54 -0.22
C GLU A 341 16.66 -6.48 -0.74
N ALA A 342 17.70 -6.90 -1.48
CA ALA A 342 18.68 -5.99 -2.07
C ALA A 342 18.11 -5.12 -3.20
N ALA A 343 17.13 -5.62 -3.96
CA ALA A 343 16.43 -4.79 -4.95
C ALA A 343 15.65 -3.65 -4.29
N ASN A 344 14.96 -3.94 -3.18
CA ASN A 344 14.28 -2.92 -2.37
C ASN A 344 15.28 -1.96 -1.70
N ALA A 345 16.49 -2.42 -1.36
CA ALA A 345 17.57 -1.55 -0.90
C ALA A 345 18.07 -0.59 -2.00
N TRP A 346 18.14 -1.00 -3.28
CA TRP A 346 18.43 -0.01 -4.33
C TRP A 346 17.29 1.01 -4.43
N LEU A 347 16.04 0.51 -4.47
CA LEU A 347 14.83 1.31 -4.61
C LEU A 347 14.76 2.44 -3.56
N MET A 348 15.06 2.13 -2.31
CA MET A 348 14.99 3.09 -1.20
C MET A 348 16.16 4.07 -1.14
N ALA A 349 17.32 3.72 -1.70
CA ALA A 349 18.51 4.56 -1.63
C ALA A 349 18.60 5.61 -2.76
N MET A 350 17.85 5.45 -3.85
CA MET A 350 17.96 6.29 -5.05
C MET A 350 16.95 7.46 -5.09
N PRO A 351 17.18 8.52 -5.88
CA PRO A 351 16.12 9.46 -6.26
C PRO A 351 14.96 8.77 -7.02
N GLY A 352 13.96 9.53 -7.43
CA GLY A 352 12.64 9.00 -7.79
C GLY A 352 11.73 8.78 -6.58
N THR A 353 10.48 8.44 -6.85
CA THR A 353 9.49 8.11 -5.81
C THR A 353 9.35 6.59 -5.73
N PRO A 354 9.84 5.96 -4.66
CA PRO A 354 9.82 4.51 -4.58
C PRO A 354 8.41 3.97 -4.28
N CYS A 355 7.99 2.96 -5.04
CA CYS A 355 6.77 2.21 -4.88
C CYS A 355 7.10 0.77 -4.43
N VAL A 356 6.80 0.46 -3.18
CA VAL A 356 6.96 -0.88 -2.60
C VAL A 356 5.80 -1.76 -3.03
N PHE A 357 6.08 -3.02 -3.36
CA PHE A 357 5.06 -4.00 -3.68
C PHE A 357 4.51 -4.70 -2.42
N LEU A 358 3.19 -4.94 -2.35
CA LEU A 358 2.55 -5.59 -1.19
C LEU A 358 3.22 -6.89 -0.77
N LEU A 359 3.54 -7.79 -1.72
CA LEU A 359 4.14 -9.08 -1.38
C LEU A 359 5.56 -8.92 -0.80
N HIS A 360 6.31 -7.90 -1.24
CA HIS A 360 7.62 -7.58 -0.67
C HIS A 360 7.47 -6.98 0.72
N TRP A 361 6.50 -6.08 0.91
CA TRP A 361 6.17 -5.53 2.23
C TRP A 361 5.82 -6.62 3.24
N LYS A 362 5.01 -7.61 2.84
CA LYS A 362 4.65 -8.75 3.71
C LYS A 362 5.87 -9.63 4.03
N SER A 363 6.74 -9.90 3.04
CA SER A 363 7.86 -10.83 3.19
C SER A 363 9.10 -10.24 3.88
N TYR A 364 9.32 -8.93 3.72
CA TYR A 364 10.52 -8.22 4.20
C TYR A 364 10.14 -6.98 5.01
N LYS A 365 9.08 -7.11 5.83
CA LYS A 365 8.44 -5.98 6.52
C LYS A 365 9.45 -5.18 7.35
N ASN A 366 10.23 -5.84 8.20
CA ASN A 366 11.15 -5.17 9.12
C ASN A 366 12.31 -4.48 8.38
N GLU A 367 12.81 -5.14 7.35
CA GLU A 367 13.88 -4.65 6.48
C GLU A 367 13.42 -3.40 5.72
N ILE A 368 12.26 -3.46 5.06
CA ILE A 368 11.69 -2.33 4.31
C ILE A 368 11.36 -1.16 5.24
N LYS A 369 10.79 -1.42 6.43
CA LYS A 369 10.59 -0.40 7.47
C LYS A 369 11.89 0.34 7.77
N GLN A 370 13.00 -0.38 7.96
CA GLN A 370 14.29 0.25 8.22
C GLN A 370 14.89 0.97 7.01
N MET A 371 14.71 0.44 5.80
CA MET A 371 15.15 1.11 4.58
C MET A 371 14.43 2.45 4.38
N ILE A 372 13.12 2.51 4.65
CA ILE A 372 12.34 3.75 4.63
C ILE A 372 12.86 4.73 5.69
N LYS A 373 13.13 4.26 6.91
CA LYS A 373 13.71 5.11 7.97
C LYS A 373 15.08 5.65 7.59
N ALA A 374 15.92 4.86 6.91
CA ALA A 374 17.24 5.30 6.43
C ALA A 374 17.10 6.40 5.36
N ARG A 375 16.19 6.21 4.40
CA ARG A 375 15.85 7.21 3.38
C ARG A 375 15.38 8.52 4.01
N LYS A 376 14.45 8.44 4.97
CA LYS A 376 13.91 9.60 5.70
C LYS A 376 14.98 10.28 6.56
N ALA A 377 15.85 9.53 7.23
CA ALA A 377 16.93 10.06 8.05
C ALA A 377 17.95 10.88 7.23
N ALA A 378 18.37 10.38 6.06
CA ALA A 378 19.21 11.14 5.13
C ALA A 378 18.46 12.33 4.50
N GLY A 379 17.12 12.31 4.49
CA GLY A 379 16.28 13.34 3.90
C GLY A 379 16.29 13.30 2.36
N ILE A 380 16.34 12.09 1.79
CA ILE A 380 16.34 11.85 0.34
C ILE A 380 14.97 12.18 -0.25
N SER A 381 14.97 12.86 -1.40
CA SER A 381 13.77 13.16 -2.19
C SER A 381 13.84 12.55 -3.58
N ASN A 382 12.74 12.64 -4.33
CA ASN A 382 12.69 12.25 -5.74
C ASN A 382 13.70 13.01 -6.63
N GLN A 383 14.22 14.16 -6.20
CA GLN A 383 15.20 14.97 -6.94
C GLN A 383 16.58 15.02 -6.28
N SER A 384 16.83 14.21 -5.24
CA SER A 384 18.15 14.14 -4.61
C SER A 384 19.25 13.82 -5.63
N SER A 385 20.39 14.51 -5.50
CA SER A 385 21.57 14.17 -6.29
C SER A 385 22.17 12.85 -5.80
N TRP A 386 22.76 12.10 -6.72
CA TRP A 386 23.35 10.80 -6.43
C TRP A 386 24.60 10.59 -7.29
N GLU A 387 25.45 9.65 -6.87
CA GLU A 387 26.67 9.27 -7.55
C GLU A 387 26.84 7.75 -7.54
N GLN A 388 27.13 7.16 -8.70
CA GLN A 388 27.62 5.78 -8.78
C GLN A 388 29.08 5.77 -8.34
N LYS A 389 29.38 5.14 -7.20
CA LYS A 389 30.74 5.08 -6.64
C LYS A 389 31.56 3.94 -7.24
N ALA A 390 30.94 2.79 -7.46
CA ALA A 390 31.59 1.64 -8.10
C ALA A 390 30.56 0.65 -8.66
N SER A 391 30.93 -0.06 -9.72
CA SER A 391 30.08 -1.09 -10.34
C SER A 391 30.94 -2.23 -10.87
N THR A 392 30.67 -3.45 -10.39
CA THR A 392 31.31 -4.68 -10.83
C THR A 392 30.27 -5.79 -10.92
N SER A 393 30.63 -6.96 -11.43
CA SER A 393 29.70 -8.10 -11.43
C SER A 393 29.33 -8.58 -10.03
N THR A 394 30.18 -8.37 -9.02
CA THR A 394 29.97 -8.88 -7.66
C THR A 394 29.39 -7.84 -6.69
N PHE A 395 29.48 -6.55 -7.01
CA PHE A 395 28.88 -5.50 -6.20
C PHE A 395 28.56 -4.22 -6.98
N TYR A 396 27.64 -3.44 -6.44
CA TYR A 396 27.30 -2.08 -6.87
C TYR A 396 27.33 -1.14 -5.66
N LYS A 397 27.93 0.04 -5.79
CA LYS A 397 28.02 1.04 -4.72
C LYS A 397 27.51 2.38 -5.22
N LEU A 398 26.66 3.02 -4.43
CA LEU A 398 26.10 4.34 -4.72
C LEU A 398 26.05 5.21 -3.46
N GLU A 399 26.07 6.51 -3.67
CA GLU A 399 25.87 7.53 -2.64
C GLU A 399 24.76 8.48 -3.09
N THR A 400 23.78 8.72 -2.23
CA THR A 400 22.71 9.69 -2.48
C THR A 400 22.77 10.78 -1.43
N THR A 401 22.75 12.04 -1.89
CA THR A 401 22.76 13.23 -1.04
C THR A 401 21.33 13.67 -0.77
N GLY A 402 20.89 13.50 0.47
CA GLY A 402 19.64 14.05 0.96
C GLY A 402 19.85 15.39 1.68
N SER A 403 18.73 15.98 2.09
CA SER A 403 18.69 17.29 2.76
C SER A 403 19.29 17.30 4.17
N ASN A 404 19.37 16.13 4.83
CA ASN A 404 19.90 16.01 6.20
C ASN A 404 21.28 15.34 6.23
N GLY A 405 21.66 14.62 5.18
CA GLY A 405 22.92 13.88 5.10
C GLY A 405 22.96 12.97 3.88
N LYS A 406 23.96 12.09 3.84
CA LYS A 406 24.17 11.16 2.74
C LYS A 406 23.86 9.73 3.16
N LEU A 407 23.26 8.98 2.23
CA LEU A 407 23.07 7.54 2.36
C LEU A 407 23.99 6.85 1.34
N TYR A 408 24.89 6.03 1.84
CA TYR A 408 25.71 5.14 1.03
C TYR A 408 25.09 3.76 1.03
N ALA A 409 24.85 3.19 -0.15
CA ALA A 409 24.33 1.85 -0.31
C ALA A 409 25.33 0.96 -1.06
N ILE A 410 25.52 -0.24 -0.54
CA ILE A 410 26.27 -1.31 -1.20
C ILE A 410 25.31 -2.46 -1.47
N LEU A 411 25.34 -2.98 -2.69
CA LEU A 411 24.60 -4.16 -3.12
C LEU A 411 25.58 -5.23 -3.58
N GLY A 412 25.28 -6.49 -3.35
CA GLY A 412 26.20 -7.60 -3.60
C GLY A 412 27.20 -7.82 -2.45
N SER A 413 28.46 -8.10 -2.77
CA SER A 413 29.49 -8.50 -1.80
C SER A 413 30.53 -7.42 -1.50
N GLY A 414 30.22 -6.14 -1.76
CA GLY A 414 31.16 -5.04 -1.51
C GLY A 414 31.27 -4.66 -0.03
N THR A 415 32.32 -3.92 0.32
CA THR A 415 32.53 -3.29 1.64
C THR A 415 32.74 -1.77 1.50
N LEU A 416 32.54 -1.02 2.58
CA LEU A 416 32.89 0.40 2.66
C LEU A 416 34.03 0.57 3.66
N GLU A 417 35.12 1.20 3.22
CA GLU A 417 36.25 1.60 4.06
C GLU A 417 36.31 3.14 4.04
N ASP A 418 35.36 3.77 4.71
CA ASP A 418 35.29 5.23 4.84
C ASP A 418 34.76 5.60 6.23
N ASP A 419 35.65 6.18 7.04
CA ASP A 419 35.36 6.57 8.42
C ASP A 419 34.37 7.73 8.53
N ASN A 420 34.00 8.38 7.43
CA ASN A 420 32.94 9.40 7.44
C ASN A 420 31.52 8.79 7.50
N TYR A 421 31.42 7.47 7.40
CA TYR A 421 30.15 6.75 7.35
C TYR A 421 29.99 5.79 8.52
N VAL A 422 28.74 5.62 8.97
CA VAL A 422 28.37 4.66 10.02
C VAL A 422 27.41 3.65 9.43
N LYS A 423 27.74 2.36 9.55
CA LYS A 423 26.86 1.27 9.11
C LYS A 423 25.62 1.23 10.01
N ILE A 424 24.44 1.32 9.41
CA ILE A 424 23.16 1.36 10.14
C ILE A 424 22.28 0.13 9.89
N LEU A 425 22.41 -0.49 8.71
CA LEU A 425 21.55 -1.60 8.29
C LEU A 425 22.33 -2.50 7.33
N SER A 426 22.07 -3.81 7.39
CA SER A 426 22.48 -4.75 6.35
C SER A 426 21.59 -5.97 6.38
N GLY A 427 21.47 -6.62 5.24
CA GLY A 427 20.76 -7.90 5.10
C GLY A 427 21.29 -8.66 3.89
N THR A 428 20.43 -9.44 3.24
CA THR A 428 20.87 -10.32 2.15
C THR A 428 21.36 -9.51 0.95
N LYS A 429 22.68 -9.49 0.74
CA LYS A 429 23.34 -8.80 -0.38
C LYS A 429 23.12 -7.28 -0.41
N TYR A 430 22.97 -6.63 0.75
CA TYR A 430 23.11 -5.17 0.84
C TYR A 430 23.59 -4.68 2.21
N ALA A 431 24.09 -3.44 2.22
CA ALA A 431 24.38 -2.69 3.43
C ALA A 431 24.15 -1.19 3.20
N TYR A 432 23.65 -0.50 4.23
CA TYR A 432 23.48 0.94 4.27
C TYR A 432 24.36 1.60 5.32
N TYR A 433 24.85 2.78 4.95
CA TYR A 433 25.63 3.62 5.82
C TYR A 433 25.12 5.06 5.73
N LEU A 434 24.96 5.71 6.87
CA LEU A 434 24.68 7.15 6.92
C LEU A 434 25.98 7.91 7.13
N SER A 435 26.11 9.06 6.47
CA SER A 435 27.20 9.99 6.78
C SER A 435 27.10 10.44 8.22
N LYS A 436 28.25 10.58 8.90
CA LYS A 436 28.34 11.10 10.27
C LYS A 436 27.67 12.46 10.46
N SER A 437 27.67 13.30 9.43
CA SER A 437 27.00 14.61 9.43
C SER A 437 25.47 14.56 9.55
N THR A 438 24.85 13.37 9.42
CA THR A 438 23.40 13.21 9.62
C THR A 438 23.01 13.41 11.10
N GLU A 439 23.96 13.23 12.03
CA GLU A 439 23.77 13.50 13.47
C GLU A 439 22.49 12.87 14.04
N THR A 440 22.30 11.56 13.88
CA THR A 440 21.11 10.86 14.36
C THR A 440 21.45 9.64 15.21
N PRO A 441 20.69 9.34 16.27
CA PRO A 441 20.69 7.99 16.83
C PRO A 441 20.04 7.03 15.83
N TRP A 442 20.41 5.76 15.90
CA TRP A 442 19.83 4.68 15.10
C TRP A 442 19.49 3.49 15.98
N VAL A 443 18.39 2.82 15.66
CA VAL A 443 17.88 1.63 16.37
C VAL A 443 17.72 0.53 15.32
N SER A 444 18.34 -0.64 15.55
CA SER A 444 18.43 -1.70 14.53
C SER A 444 17.10 -2.34 14.15
N LEU A 445 16.12 -2.44 15.05
CA LEU A 445 14.79 -2.97 14.73
C LEU A 445 13.76 -1.86 14.58
N ALA A 446 12.86 -2.06 13.62
CA ALA A 446 11.75 -1.16 13.40
C ALA A 446 10.77 -1.24 14.57
N GLU A 447 9.82 -0.32 14.63
CA GLU A 447 8.77 -0.39 15.64
C GLU A 447 7.64 -1.31 15.17
N GLY A 448 6.95 -1.93 16.12
CA GLY A 448 5.90 -2.89 15.81
C GLY A 448 5.60 -3.88 16.94
N THR A 449 4.84 -4.91 16.58
CA THR A 449 4.44 -6.00 17.47
C THR A 449 5.35 -7.20 17.27
N TYR A 450 5.84 -7.74 18.37
CA TYR A 450 6.73 -8.90 18.44
C TYR A 450 6.21 -9.89 19.47
N THR A 451 6.42 -11.18 19.24
CA THR A 451 6.00 -12.24 20.17
C THR A 451 6.99 -12.51 21.29
N GLU A 452 8.24 -12.11 21.10
CA GLU A 452 9.33 -12.42 22.01
C GLU A 452 10.13 -11.15 22.28
N ALA A 453 10.95 -11.20 23.34
CA ALA A 453 11.89 -10.14 23.64
C ALA A 453 12.81 -9.87 22.44
N GLN A 454 13.06 -8.59 22.16
CA GLN A 454 13.83 -8.16 20.99
C GLN A 454 15.15 -7.50 21.40
N GLU A 455 16.23 -7.86 20.72
CA GLU A 455 17.53 -7.20 20.87
C GLU A 455 17.65 -6.04 19.89
N ASN A 456 17.79 -4.82 20.41
CA ASN A 456 17.95 -3.60 19.65
C ASN A 456 19.35 -3.03 19.82
N THR A 457 20.14 -3.01 18.75
CA THR A 457 21.43 -2.31 18.73
C THR A 457 21.21 -0.82 18.53
N LEU A 458 21.68 -0.02 19.49
CA LEU A 458 21.68 1.43 19.42
C LEU A 458 23.01 1.93 18.85
N THR A 459 22.95 2.70 17.76
CA THR A 459 24.12 3.22 17.04
C THR A 459 24.08 4.74 16.96
N ALA A 460 25.17 5.41 17.34
CA ALA A 460 25.32 6.85 17.17
C ALA A 460 25.89 7.14 15.79
N VAL A 461 25.13 7.83 14.93
CA VAL A 461 25.61 8.40 13.68
C VAL A 461 25.98 9.85 13.94
N SER A 462 27.26 10.13 14.20
CA SER A 462 27.73 11.48 14.57
C SER A 462 29.17 11.72 14.11
N ALA A 463 29.47 12.96 13.77
CA ALA A 463 30.84 13.44 13.51
C ALA A 463 31.65 13.60 14.80
N ASN A 464 30.98 13.72 15.95
CA ASN A 464 31.66 13.76 17.24
C ASN A 464 32.01 12.33 17.68
N ALA A 465 33.31 12.03 17.75
CA ALA A 465 33.82 10.71 18.16
C ALA A 465 33.43 10.32 19.61
N ASN A 466 33.08 11.30 20.44
CA ASN A 466 32.64 11.12 21.83
C ASN A 466 31.12 11.07 21.96
N ALA A 467 30.36 11.07 20.86
CA ALA A 467 28.91 10.97 20.91
C ALA A 467 28.48 9.66 21.60
N GLN A 468 27.64 9.78 22.62
CA GLN A 468 27.01 8.66 23.30
C GLN A 468 25.51 8.64 23.00
N LEU A 469 24.82 7.60 23.45
CA LEU A 469 23.37 7.49 23.35
C LEU A 469 22.77 7.52 24.74
N VAL A 470 21.67 8.24 24.89
CA VAL A 470 20.81 8.20 26.08
C VAL A 470 19.42 7.73 25.69
N TYR A 471 18.80 6.91 26.53
CA TYR A 471 17.47 6.38 26.23
C TYR A 471 16.56 6.24 27.45
N THR A 472 15.27 6.13 27.16
CA THR A 472 14.17 5.85 28.09
C THR A 472 13.24 4.80 27.45
N LEU A 473 12.52 4.05 28.28
CA LEU A 473 11.56 3.02 27.84
C LEU A 473 10.11 3.38 28.17
N ASP A 474 9.88 4.43 28.96
CA ASP A 474 8.56 4.89 29.39
C ASP A 474 7.95 5.94 28.46
N GLY A 475 8.67 6.33 27.39
CA GLY A 475 8.27 7.36 26.44
C GLY A 475 8.58 8.80 26.87
N SER A 476 9.21 9.03 28.02
CA SER A 476 9.73 10.35 28.39
C SER A 476 10.93 10.73 27.51
N ASP A 477 11.14 12.03 27.25
CA ASP A 477 12.32 12.44 26.48
C ASP A 477 13.61 12.19 27.30
N PRO A 478 14.64 11.53 26.73
CA PRO A 478 15.87 11.28 27.44
C PRO A 478 16.61 12.58 27.77
N THR A 479 17.21 12.59 28.96
CA THR A 479 18.05 13.69 29.47
C THR A 479 19.50 13.22 29.59
N ALA A 480 20.43 14.13 29.88
CA ALA A 480 21.83 13.78 30.11
C ALA A 480 22.04 12.87 31.35
N SER A 481 21.02 12.70 32.19
CA SER A 481 21.01 11.77 33.33
C SER A 481 20.25 10.46 33.07
N SER A 482 19.59 10.32 31.92
CA SER A 482 18.95 9.05 31.51
C SER A 482 20.00 7.96 31.27
N THR A 483 19.56 6.71 31.10
CA THR A 483 20.46 5.56 30.89
C THR A 483 21.35 5.80 29.67
N LYS A 484 22.67 5.69 29.88
CA LYS A 484 23.70 5.94 28.86
C LYS A 484 24.25 4.64 28.32
N VAL A 485 24.47 4.59 27.00
CA VAL A 485 25.20 3.50 26.35
C VAL A 485 26.18 4.04 25.31
N ASN A 486 27.22 3.26 25.04
CA ASN A 486 28.13 3.53 23.93
C ASN A 486 27.45 3.19 22.59
N SER A 487 27.96 3.74 21.50
CA SER A 487 27.52 3.36 20.16
C SER A 487 27.72 1.85 19.92
N ALA A 488 26.82 1.24 19.14
CA ALA A 488 26.74 -0.18 18.84
C ALA A 488 26.47 -1.09 20.06
N THR A 489 25.81 -0.56 21.10
CA THR A 489 25.38 -1.36 22.26
C THR A 489 24.00 -1.96 22.02
N ALA A 490 23.84 -3.26 22.26
CA ALA A 490 22.54 -3.94 22.25
C ALA A 490 21.78 -3.70 23.56
N ILE A 491 20.47 -3.46 23.45
CA ILE A 491 19.54 -3.41 24.57
C ILE A 491 18.39 -4.38 24.34
N THR A 492 17.94 -5.04 25.41
CA THR A 492 16.81 -5.97 25.37
C THR A 492 15.50 -5.21 25.61
N ILE A 493 14.53 -5.39 24.71
CA ILE A 493 13.14 -4.96 24.88
C ILE A 493 12.29 -6.20 25.17
N SER A 494 12.04 -6.48 26.45
CA SER A 494 11.31 -7.67 26.90
C SER A 494 9.84 -7.42 27.24
N GLU A 495 9.42 -6.16 27.35
CA GLU A 495 8.05 -5.75 27.62
C GLU A 495 7.65 -4.62 26.65
N SER A 496 6.34 -4.47 26.40
CA SER A 496 5.82 -3.37 25.58
C SER A 496 6.25 -2.03 26.14
N CYS A 497 6.81 -1.17 25.29
CA CYS A 497 7.41 0.08 25.73
C CYS A 497 7.44 1.13 24.61
N THR A 498 7.65 2.38 25.01
CA THR A 498 8.03 3.46 24.09
C THR A 498 9.51 3.76 24.28
N LEU A 499 10.35 3.24 23.39
CA LEU A 499 11.77 3.54 23.38
C LEU A 499 11.99 4.94 22.78
N LYS A 500 12.57 5.86 23.55
CA LYS A 500 13.13 7.11 23.02
C LYS A 500 14.63 7.13 23.17
N VAL A 501 15.35 7.53 22.12
CA VAL A 501 16.82 7.55 22.07
C VAL A 501 17.29 8.90 21.54
N GLY A 502 18.25 9.53 22.20
CA GLY A 502 18.90 10.77 21.75
C GLY A 502 20.43 10.65 21.72
N LEU A 503 21.07 11.49 20.93
CA LEU A 503 22.53 11.66 20.96
C LEU A 503 22.92 12.54 22.13
N LEU A 504 23.83 12.07 22.98
CA LEU A 504 24.46 12.85 24.03
C LEU A 504 25.82 13.35 23.54
N ILE A 505 25.93 14.66 23.32
CA ILE A 505 27.14 15.33 22.83
C ILE A 505 27.44 16.50 23.76
N ASP A 506 28.61 16.50 24.38
CA ASP A 506 29.08 17.56 25.29
C ASP A 506 28.06 17.91 26.40
N GLY A 507 27.39 16.90 26.94
CA GLY A 507 26.38 17.05 28.00
C GLY A 507 24.98 17.46 27.51
N VAL A 508 24.78 17.66 26.21
CA VAL A 508 23.50 18.06 25.60
C VAL A 508 22.89 16.89 24.84
N VAL A 509 21.59 16.62 25.05
CA VAL A 509 20.83 15.62 24.30
C VAL A 509 20.25 16.26 23.03
N LYS A 510 20.45 15.61 21.87
CA LYS A 510 19.99 16.09 20.55
C LYS A 510 19.30 14.97 19.76
N ASN A 511 18.49 15.37 18.78
CA ASN A 511 17.94 14.51 17.72
C ASN A 511 17.27 13.24 18.25
N ILE A 512 16.34 13.41 19.20
CA ILE A 512 15.62 12.31 19.84
C ILE A 512 14.70 11.63 18.82
N ILE A 513 14.81 10.30 18.72
CA ILE A 513 13.89 9.45 17.96
C ILE A 513 13.02 8.63 18.90
N SER A 514 11.85 8.21 18.43
CA SER A 514 10.89 7.37 19.17
C SER A 514 10.60 6.07 18.41
N ARG A 515 10.38 4.97 19.15
CA ARG A 515 9.95 3.66 18.65
C ARG A 515 8.93 3.03 19.60
N GLN A 516 7.81 2.58 19.06
CA GLN A 516 6.80 1.83 19.81
C GLN A 516 6.97 0.32 19.65
N TYR A 517 7.23 -0.39 20.76
CA TYR A 517 7.31 -1.84 20.77
C TYR A 517 6.14 -2.43 21.55
N VAL A 518 5.47 -3.42 20.95
CA VAL A 518 4.48 -4.23 21.63
C VAL A 518 5.03 -5.65 21.72
N ILE A 519 5.30 -6.13 22.94
CA ILE A 519 5.71 -7.52 23.17
C ILE A 519 4.46 -8.29 23.61
N LYS A 520 3.94 -9.13 22.72
CA LYS A 520 2.73 -9.93 22.93
C LYS A 520 3.01 -11.39 22.60
N PRO A 521 3.43 -12.21 23.58
CA PRO A 521 3.62 -13.64 23.37
C PRO A 521 2.37 -14.30 22.80
N PHE A 522 2.57 -15.13 21.78
CA PHE A 522 1.49 -15.82 21.12
C PHE A 522 1.08 -17.02 21.97
N VAL A 523 -0.22 -17.19 22.16
CA VAL A 523 -0.81 -18.34 22.83
C VAL A 523 -1.72 -19.01 21.81
N ALA A 524 -1.45 -20.28 21.51
CA ALA A 524 -2.32 -21.06 20.66
C ALA A 524 -3.73 -21.07 21.23
N HIS A 525 -4.72 -20.85 20.38
CA HIS A 525 -6.10 -20.70 20.77
C HIS A 525 -7.02 -21.16 19.63
N LYS A 526 -8.33 -21.07 19.86
CA LYS A 526 -9.33 -21.29 18.84
C LYS A 526 -9.97 -19.98 18.43
N ALA A 527 -10.27 -19.84 17.14
CA ALA A 527 -11.05 -18.74 16.60
C ALA A 527 -12.44 -19.26 16.21
N ALA A 528 -13.47 -18.81 16.91
CA ALA A 528 -14.86 -19.12 16.61
C ALA A 528 -15.45 -18.06 15.66
N ILE A 529 -15.88 -18.50 14.48
CA ILE A 529 -16.53 -17.63 13.50
C ILE A 529 -18.04 -17.81 13.60
N TYR A 530 -18.74 -16.71 13.87
CA TYR A 530 -20.18 -16.67 14.06
C TYR A 530 -20.86 -15.92 12.91
N LEU A 531 -21.86 -16.56 12.31
CA LEU A 531 -22.79 -15.93 11.37
C LEU A 531 -24.16 -15.82 12.03
N LYS A 532 -24.65 -14.60 12.21
CA LYS A 532 -26.02 -14.34 12.69
C LYS A 532 -27.00 -15.01 11.73
N ASP A 533 -28.01 -15.68 12.26
CA ASP A 533 -28.98 -16.41 11.45
C ASP A 533 -29.49 -15.56 10.28
N PRO A 534 -29.12 -15.90 9.03
CA PRO A 534 -29.46 -15.09 7.87
C PRO A 534 -30.91 -15.30 7.40
N ASN A 535 -31.69 -16.14 8.08
CA ASN A 535 -33.05 -16.55 7.70
C ASN A 535 -33.13 -17.12 6.28
N TRP A 536 -32.08 -17.83 5.84
CA TRP A 536 -32.07 -18.48 4.53
C TRP A 536 -32.95 -19.73 4.54
N SER A 537 -33.75 -19.92 3.48
CA SER A 537 -34.54 -21.15 3.28
C SER A 537 -33.67 -22.35 2.86
N THR A 538 -32.39 -22.11 2.57
CA THR A 538 -31.37 -23.11 2.22
C THR A 538 -30.43 -23.33 3.40
N PRO A 539 -29.75 -24.50 3.48
CA PRO A 539 -28.71 -24.71 4.48
C PRO A 539 -27.59 -23.65 4.40
N VAL A 540 -27.00 -23.34 5.56
CA VAL A 540 -25.84 -22.44 5.67
C VAL A 540 -24.56 -23.26 5.49
N TYR A 541 -23.75 -22.90 4.50
CA TYR A 541 -22.45 -23.52 4.24
C TYR A 541 -21.32 -22.56 4.62
N PHE A 542 -20.29 -23.11 5.26
CA PHE A 542 -19.01 -22.44 5.46
C PHE A 542 -17.97 -23.10 4.56
N TYR A 543 -17.38 -22.33 3.65
CA TYR A 543 -16.19 -22.71 2.89
C TYR A 543 -15.01 -21.90 3.42
N SER A 544 -13.90 -22.54 3.74
CA SER A 544 -12.74 -21.86 4.32
C SER A 544 -11.44 -22.47 3.85
N TRP A 545 -10.41 -21.62 3.80
CA TRP A 545 -9.05 -22.00 3.41
C TRP A 545 -8.03 -21.28 4.26
N ALA A 546 -6.93 -21.96 4.56
CA ALA A 546 -5.80 -21.35 5.24
C ALA A 546 -5.15 -20.28 4.35
N ASN A 547 -4.63 -19.23 4.97
CA ASN A 547 -3.78 -18.25 4.30
C ASN A 547 -2.33 -18.75 4.23
N ASP A 548 -2.15 -20.02 3.88
CA ASP A 548 -0.87 -20.57 3.45
C ASP A 548 -0.78 -20.40 1.93
N GLY A 549 0.41 -20.23 1.34
CA GLY A 549 0.53 -19.99 -0.12
C GLY A 549 -0.06 -21.09 -1.04
N SER A 550 -0.61 -22.16 -0.45
CA SER A 550 -1.31 -23.27 -1.11
C SER A 550 -2.84 -23.16 -1.03
N ASN A 551 -3.39 -22.18 -0.28
CA ASN A 551 -4.82 -22.03 0.01
C ASN A 551 -5.46 -23.35 0.51
N THR A 552 -4.82 -24.01 1.49
CA THR A 552 -5.27 -25.31 2.00
C THR A 552 -6.73 -25.26 2.45
N GLN A 553 -7.62 -26.09 1.88
CA GLN A 553 -9.03 -26.11 2.24
C GLN A 553 -9.23 -26.68 3.65
N LEU A 554 -9.93 -25.94 4.51
CA LEU A 554 -10.16 -26.30 5.92
C LEU A 554 -11.50 -26.99 6.15
N LEU A 555 -12.50 -26.69 5.32
CA LEU A 555 -13.87 -27.23 5.43
C LEU A 555 -14.31 -28.04 4.19
N GLY A 556 -13.35 -28.71 3.55
CA GLY A 556 -13.57 -29.49 2.33
C GLY A 556 -13.69 -28.63 1.07
N ASN A 557 -13.87 -29.30 -0.07
CA ASN A 557 -14.02 -28.64 -1.36
C ASN A 557 -15.31 -27.79 -1.40
N TRP A 558 -15.33 -26.78 -2.28
CA TRP A 558 -16.52 -25.97 -2.55
C TRP A 558 -17.78 -26.85 -2.74
N PRO A 559 -18.93 -26.53 -2.10
CA PRO A 559 -19.28 -25.32 -1.34
C PRO A 559 -18.85 -25.30 0.14
N GLY A 560 -18.00 -26.25 0.56
CA GLY A 560 -17.58 -26.40 1.94
C GLY A 560 -18.54 -27.26 2.77
N THR A 561 -18.61 -27.01 4.07
CA THR A 561 -19.35 -27.83 5.03
C THR A 561 -20.66 -27.17 5.45
N VAL A 562 -21.75 -27.94 5.53
CA VAL A 562 -23.03 -27.49 6.09
C VAL A 562 -22.86 -27.26 7.60
N ILE A 563 -23.17 -26.05 8.07
CA ILE A 563 -23.12 -25.73 9.50
C ILE A 563 -24.51 -25.90 10.10
N THR A 564 -24.63 -26.88 10.98
CA THR A 564 -25.84 -27.11 11.81
C THR A 564 -25.64 -26.70 13.26
N ALA A 565 -24.40 -26.49 13.68
CA ALA A 565 -24.07 -26.01 15.01
C ALA A 565 -24.53 -24.56 15.17
N THR A 566 -25.37 -24.33 16.18
CA THR A 566 -25.88 -23.00 16.51
C THR A 566 -25.66 -22.67 17.98
N LYS A 567 -25.63 -21.38 18.29
CA LYS A 567 -25.48 -20.85 19.65
C LYS A 567 -26.31 -19.57 19.79
N GLU A 568 -27.08 -19.48 20.86
CA GLU A 568 -27.75 -18.23 21.22
C GLU A 568 -26.77 -17.32 21.98
N ILE A 569 -26.58 -16.10 21.50
CA ILE A 569 -25.72 -15.09 22.14
C ILE A 569 -26.44 -13.76 22.09
N ASP A 570 -26.72 -13.18 23.27
CA ASP A 570 -27.46 -11.93 23.47
C ASP A 570 -28.86 -11.93 22.82
N GLY A 571 -29.59 -13.05 22.93
CA GLY A 571 -30.94 -13.21 22.37
C GLY A 571 -30.98 -13.33 20.84
N GLN A 572 -29.83 -13.52 20.20
CA GLN A 572 -29.71 -13.77 18.76
C GLN A 572 -29.14 -15.16 18.52
N MET A 573 -29.64 -15.86 17.50
CA MET A 573 -29.12 -17.15 17.07
C MET A 573 -27.98 -16.99 16.07
N TRP A 574 -26.91 -17.77 16.26
CA TRP A 574 -25.71 -17.73 15.44
C TRP A 574 -25.34 -19.13 14.99
N TYR A 575 -25.06 -19.31 13.71
CA TYR A 575 -24.30 -20.45 13.19
C TYR A 575 -22.83 -20.25 13.50
N TYR A 576 -22.11 -21.30 13.90
CA TYR A 576 -20.69 -21.14 14.21
C TYR A 576 -19.82 -22.35 13.90
N HIS A 577 -18.52 -22.08 13.70
CA HIS A 577 -17.47 -23.07 13.59
C HIS A 577 -16.18 -22.56 14.26
N GLU A 578 -15.43 -23.45 14.90
CA GLU A 578 -14.15 -23.13 15.55
C GLU A 578 -12.97 -23.62 14.71
N PHE A 579 -11.95 -22.78 14.56
CA PHE A 579 -10.70 -23.10 13.88
C PHE A 579 -9.53 -23.06 14.85
N ASP A 580 -8.58 -23.99 14.73
CA ASP A 580 -7.37 -23.99 15.54
C ASP A 580 -6.35 -22.98 15.00
N VAL A 581 -5.91 -22.06 15.84
CA VAL A 581 -4.87 -21.06 15.54
C VAL A 581 -3.63 -21.43 16.35
N ASN A 582 -2.74 -22.18 15.71
CA ASN A 582 -1.59 -22.81 16.38
C ASN A 582 -0.31 -21.95 16.37
N THR A 583 -0.22 -20.96 15.47
CA THR A 583 0.93 -20.05 15.36
C THR A 583 0.45 -18.61 15.17
N GLN A 584 1.31 -17.65 15.51
CA GLN A 584 1.00 -16.22 15.41
C GLN A 584 0.59 -15.78 14.01
N ASP A 585 1.27 -16.31 13.00
CA ASP A 585 1.05 -15.94 11.60
C ASP A 585 -0.03 -16.81 10.93
N TYR A 586 -0.62 -17.76 11.68
CA TYR A 586 -1.73 -18.53 11.15
C TYR A 586 -2.96 -17.64 11.03
N SER A 587 -3.49 -17.58 9.82
CA SER A 587 -4.79 -17.02 9.54
C SER A 587 -5.49 -17.84 8.48
N PHE A 588 -6.80 -17.68 8.38
CA PHE A 588 -7.63 -18.34 7.40
C PHE A 588 -8.67 -17.38 6.86
N ASN A 589 -9.30 -17.78 5.77
CA ASN A 589 -10.37 -17.05 5.13
C ASN A 589 -11.63 -17.90 5.10
N ILE A 590 -12.78 -17.25 4.95
CA ILE A 590 -14.08 -17.93 4.92
C ILE A 590 -15.02 -17.26 3.93
N ILE A 591 -15.95 -18.05 3.38
CA ILE A 591 -17.12 -17.63 2.63
C ILE A 591 -18.34 -18.30 3.25
N PHE A 592 -19.35 -17.50 3.57
CA PHE A 592 -20.71 -17.96 3.85
C PHE A 592 -21.50 -18.11 2.55
N ASN A 593 -22.13 -19.26 2.32
CA ASN A 593 -22.88 -19.51 1.09
C ASN A 593 -24.11 -20.41 1.27
N GLN A 594 -24.96 -20.44 0.25
CA GLN A 594 -26.22 -21.20 0.20
C GLN A 594 -26.10 -22.56 -0.54
N GLY A 595 -24.88 -23.03 -0.79
CA GLY A 595 -24.59 -24.25 -1.53
C GLY A 595 -24.18 -24.00 -2.98
N ASN A 596 -23.90 -25.08 -3.72
CA ASN A 596 -23.34 -24.98 -5.07
C ASN A 596 -24.30 -24.28 -6.06
N GLY A 597 -23.77 -23.32 -6.82
CA GLY A 597 -24.56 -22.52 -7.77
C GLY A 597 -25.57 -21.57 -7.13
N LYS A 598 -25.46 -21.33 -5.81
CA LYS A 598 -26.30 -20.40 -5.06
C LYS A 598 -25.50 -19.17 -4.61
N PRO A 599 -26.18 -18.08 -4.20
CA PRO A 599 -25.54 -16.91 -3.66
C PRO A 599 -24.52 -17.22 -2.54
N GLN A 600 -23.47 -16.42 -2.50
CA GLN A 600 -22.37 -16.50 -1.55
C GLN A 600 -21.96 -15.09 -1.12
N THR A 601 -21.17 -15.01 -0.06
CA THR A 601 -20.52 -13.76 0.36
C THR A 601 -19.26 -13.47 -0.45
N VAL A 602 -18.77 -12.24 -0.36
CA VAL A 602 -17.37 -11.92 -0.67
C VAL A 602 -16.42 -12.76 0.19
N ASP A 603 -15.17 -12.90 -0.23
CA ASP A 603 -14.14 -13.57 0.54
C ASP A 603 -13.91 -12.81 1.85
N ILE A 604 -13.84 -13.49 3.00
CA ILE A 604 -13.74 -12.85 4.32
C ILE A 604 -12.46 -13.28 5.00
N GLY A 605 -11.63 -12.31 5.41
CA GLY A 605 -10.42 -12.55 6.19
C GLY A 605 -9.39 -11.42 6.05
N PRO A 606 -8.13 -11.65 6.47
CA PRO A 606 -7.65 -12.84 7.18
C PRO A 606 -8.24 -12.90 8.59
N LEU A 607 -8.57 -14.11 9.05
CA LEU A 607 -9.18 -14.39 10.35
C LEU A 607 -8.24 -15.20 11.21
N SER A 608 -8.17 -14.84 12.50
CA SER A 608 -7.41 -15.58 13.50
C SER A 608 -8.01 -15.45 14.90
N GLU A 609 -9.19 -14.83 15.05
CA GLU A 609 -9.79 -14.50 16.34
C GLU A 609 -11.31 -14.67 16.25
N ASP A 610 -11.98 -14.76 17.40
CA ASP A 610 -13.44 -14.79 17.48
C ASP A 610 -14.06 -13.61 16.74
N THR A 611 -14.92 -13.91 15.76
CA THR A 611 -15.50 -12.88 14.90
C THR A 611 -16.98 -13.13 14.63
N PHE A 612 -17.76 -12.06 14.64
CA PHE A 612 -19.20 -12.07 14.45
C PHE A 612 -19.56 -11.34 13.16
N TYR A 613 -20.38 -11.97 12.33
CA TYR A 613 -20.82 -11.42 11.05
C TYR A 613 -22.34 -11.48 10.92
N GLU A 614 -22.87 -10.50 10.20
CA GLU A 614 -24.20 -10.58 9.59
C GLU A 614 -24.11 -10.34 8.08
N ILE A 615 -25.05 -10.92 7.35
CA ILE A 615 -25.17 -10.75 5.89
C ILE A 615 -25.60 -9.32 5.59
N GLY A 616 -24.84 -8.64 4.73
CA GLY A 616 -25.18 -7.32 4.21
C GLY A 616 -25.87 -7.39 2.85
N ASP A 617 -25.80 -6.29 2.11
CA ASP A 617 -26.39 -6.15 0.78
C ASP A 617 -25.68 -7.01 -0.26
N MET A 618 -26.41 -7.38 -1.32
CA MET A 618 -25.83 -8.04 -2.47
C MET A 618 -25.11 -7.01 -3.36
N VAL A 619 -23.81 -7.18 -3.51
CA VAL A 619 -22.89 -6.40 -4.34
C VAL A 619 -22.28 -7.33 -5.37
N ASN A 620 -22.48 -7.05 -6.66
CA ASN A 620 -21.84 -7.78 -7.75
C ASN A 620 -22.03 -9.31 -7.62
N GLY A 621 -23.29 -9.73 -7.45
CA GLY A 621 -23.69 -11.13 -7.31
C GLY A 621 -23.25 -11.84 -6.02
N LYS A 622 -22.56 -11.15 -5.10
CA LYS A 622 -22.14 -11.68 -3.80
C LYS A 622 -22.72 -10.83 -2.66
N PHE A 623 -23.00 -11.43 -1.52
CA PHE A 623 -23.34 -10.69 -0.32
C PHE A 623 -22.10 -10.01 0.27
N SER A 624 -22.20 -8.72 0.58
CA SER A 624 -21.31 -8.08 1.55
C SER A 624 -21.52 -8.69 2.94
N VAL A 625 -20.56 -8.47 3.84
CA VAL A 625 -20.67 -8.87 5.25
C VAL A 625 -20.34 -7.72 6.16
N ASN A 626 -21.16 -7.57 7.20
CA ASN A 626 -20.92 -6.59 8.24
C ASN A 626 -20.31 -7.30 9.44
N LYS A 627 -19.08 -6.91 9.80
CA LYS A 627 -18.46 -7.35 11.05
C LYS A 627 -19.17 -6.68 12.22
N ILE A 628 -19.74 -7.47 13.11
CA ILE A 628 -20.38 -6.99 14.33
C ILE A 628 -19.29 -6.86 15.39
N ASN A 629 -18.90 -5.62 15.67
CA ASN A 629 -17.98 -5.30 16.76
C ASN A 629 -18.72 -5.48 18.09
N LYS A 630 -18.85 -6.71 18.57
CA LYS A 630 -19.24 -6.95 19.96
C LYS A 630 -18.09 -6.50 20.85
N THR A 631 -18.30 -5.43 21.63
CA THR A 631 -17.50 -5.16 22.82
C THR A 631 -17.72 -6.29 23.81
N HIS A 632 -17.05 -7.42 23.62
CA HIS A 632 -16.99 -8.46 24.63
C HIS A 632 -16.05 -8.00 25.74
N THR A 633 -16.61 -7.39 26.79
CA THR A 633 -15.98 -7.33 28.11
C THR A 633 -16.05 -8.69 28.82
N GLY A 634 -16.06 -9.80 28.07
CA GLY A 634 -16.17 -11.16 28.57
C GLY A 634 -14.85 -11.63 29.15
N ILE A 635 -14.59 -11.28 30.41
CA ILE A 635 -13.55 -11.92 31.22
C ILE A 635 -14.00 -13.35 31.48
N SER A 636 -13.34 -14.34 30.85
CA SER A 636 -13.42 -15.71 31.33
C SER A 636 -12.78 -15.79 32.73
N PRO A 637 -13.42 -16.41 33.73
CA PRO A 637 -12.78 -16.62 35.03
C PRO A 637 -11.62 -17.60 34.84
N VAL A 638 -10.38 -17.10 34.98
CA VAL A 638 -9.19 -17.93 35.03
C VAL A 638 -9.19 -18.69 36.36
N LYS A 639 -9.06 -20.02 36.31
CA LYS A 639 -8.81 -20.87 37.48
C LYS A 639 -7.60 -20.32 38.24
N MET A 640 -7.77 -20.02 39.53
CA MET A 640 -6.66 -19.70 40.43
C MET A 640 -5.59 -20.79 40.36
N MET A 641 -4.36 -20.40 40.01
CA MET A 641 -3.16 -21.12 40.44
C MET A 641 -2.69 -20.55 41.79
N PRO A 642 -2.04 -21.34 42.65
CA PRO A 642 -1.58 -20.89 43.95
C PRO A 642 -0.51 -19.80 43.82
N GLN A 643 -0.66 -18.78 44.65
CA GLN A 643 0.08 -17.53 44.73
C GLN A 643 1.46 -17.72 45.39
N ALA A 644 2.52 -17.11 44.85
CA ALA A 644 3.87 -17.17 45.44
C ALA A 644 4.57 -15.81 45.67
N ASP A 645 4.00 -14.66 45.25
CA ASP A 645 4.65 -13.35 45.45
C ASP A 645 3.80 -12.36 46.27
N ASP A 646 4.45 -11.78 47.29
CA ASP A 646 3.90 -10.80 48.26
C ASP A 646 3.74 -9.37 47.69
N VAL A 647 4.07 -9.14 46.42
CA VAL A 647 4.06 -7.83 45.76
C VAL A 647 3.13 -7.79 44.53
N VAL A 648 2.51 -6.64 44.29
CA VAL A 648 1.61 -6.35 43.16
C VAL A 648 2.08 -5.13 42.39
N LYS A 649 2.04 -5.21 41.06
CA LYS A 649 2.30 -4.11 40.13
C LYS A 649 0.98 -3.42 39.76
N VAL A 650 0.98 -2.10 39.70
CA VAL A 650 -0.14 -1.23 39.32
C VAL A 650 0.18 -0.63 37.97
N TYR A 651 -0.67 -0.83 36.97
CA TYR A 651 -0.52 -0.26 35.63
C TYR A 651 -1.67 0.68 35.29
N THR A 652 -1.44 1.63 34.40
CA THR A 652 -2.50 2.34 33.68
C THR A 652 -3.11 1.42 32.60
N ILE A 653 -4.26 1.81 32.05
CA ILE A 653 -4.96 1.03 31.03
C ILE A 653 -4.26 0.96 29.67
N ASP A 654 -3.33 1.88 29.41
CA ASP A 654 -2.42 1.87 28.26
C ASP A 654 -1.11 1.11 28.54
N GLY A 655 -1.04 0.38 29.66
CA GLY A 655 0.04 -0.56 29.96
C GLY A 655 1.27 0.04 30.64
N ARG A 656 1.26 1.32 31.03
CA ARG A 656 2.39 1.93 31.75
C ARG A 656 2.41 1.49 33.22
N LEU A 657 3.57 1.06 33.72
CA LEU A 657 3.74 0.72 35.13
C LEU A 657 3.73 2.00 35.98
N VAL A 658 2.83 2.05 36.96
CA VAL A 658 2.67 3.18 37.89
C VAL A 658 3.46 2.95 39.17
N ARG A 659 3.33 1.77 39.81
CA ARG A 659 4.05 1.41 41.04
C ARG A 659 4.07 -0.09 41.31
N THR A 660 4.97 -0.52 42.20
CA THR A 660 5.03 -1.88 42.76
C THR A 660 4.88 -1.77 44.29
N VAL A 661 3.90 -2.43 44.87
CA VAL A 661 3.59 -2.35 46.32
C VAL A 661 3.37 -3.74 46.92
N LYS A 662 3.38 -3.87 48.25
CA LYS A 662 2.94 -5.11 48.91
C LYS A 662 1.45 -5.35 48.66
N ARG A 663 1.08 -6.61 48.47
CA ARG A 663 -0.31 -7.02 48.24
C ARG A 663 -1.18 -6.63 49.44
N GLY A 664 -2.10 -5.68 49.25
CA GLY A 664 -2.91 -5.10 50.33
C GLY A 664 -3.69 -3.86 49.89
N LYS A 665 -4.36 -3.21 50.85
CA LYS A 665 -5.26 -2.05 50.61
C LYS A 665 -4.54 -0.84 49.97
N ASP A 666 -3.23 -0.75 50.14
CA ASP A 666 -2.43 0.41 49.73
C ASP A 666 -2.22 0.53 48.21
N ALA A 667 -2.63 -0.47 47.42
CA ALA A 667 -2.35 -0.51 45.97
C ALA A 667 -3.13 0.53 45.14
N LEU A 668 -4.20 1.11 45.69
CA LEU A 668 -4.98 2.17 45.03
C LEU A 668 -4.88 3.52 45.75
N ASP A 669 -4.35 3.55 46.97
CA ASP A 669 -4.28 4.74 47.80
C ASP A 669 -3.39 5.82 47.17
N GLY A 670 -3.92 7.05 47.08
CA GLY A 670 -3.21 8.23 46.56
C GLY A 670 -3.07 8.29 45.04
N LEU A 671 -3.64 7.35 44.28
CA LEU A 671 -3.68 7.47 42.82
C LEU A 671 -4.65 8.58 42.38
N ALA A 672 -4.34 9.22 41.26
CA ALA A 672 -5.26 10.16 40.63
C ALA A 672 -6.53 9.44 40.14
N LYS A 673 -7.62 10.20 39.94
CA LYS A 673 -8.86 9.63 39.39
C LYS A 673 -8.58 9.00 38.03
N GLY A 674 -8.96 7.74 37.85
CA GLY A 674 -8.62 6.98 36.65
C GLY A 674 -8.81 5.49 36.80
N MET A 675 -8.51 4.75 35.73
CA MET A 675 -8.62 3.29 35.69
C MET A 675 -7.22 2.66 35.70
N TYR A 676 -7.03 1.65 36.54
CA TYR A 676 -5.75 0.98 36.77
C TYR A 676 -5.90 -0.53 36.73
N ILE A 677 -4.82 -1.25 36.41
CA ILE A 677 -4.72 -2.70 36.46
C ILE A 677 -3.84 -3.07 37.65
N VAL A 678 -4.39 -3.74 38.66
CA VAL A 678 -3.67 -4.24 39.84
C VAL A 678 -3.95 -5.72 39.97
N ASP A 679 -2.90 -6.53 40.11
CA ASP A 679 -3.03 -7.99 40.26
C ASP A 679 -3.97 -8.64 39.21
N LYS A 680 -3.83 -8.22 37.95
CA LYS A 680 -4.64 -8.67 36.80
C LYS A 680 -6.13 -8.28 36.88
N GLN A 681 -6.52 -7.42 37.82
CA GLN A 681 -7.87 -6.87 37.95
C GLN A 681 -7.90 -5.37 37.63
N LYS A 682 -9.00 -4.89 37.04
CA LYS A 682 -9.22 -3.47 36.76
C LYS A 682 -9.87 -2.80 37.96
N TYR A 683 -9.36 -1.65 38.35
CA TYR A 683 -9.89 -0.81 39.43
C TYR A 683 -10.15 0.59 38.91
N VAL A 684 -11.25 1.18 39.36
CA VAL A 684 -11.58 2.59 39.13
C VAL A 684 -11.31 3.35 40.43
N VAL A 685 -10.40 4.32 40.36
CA VAL A 685 -10.12 5.27 41.44
C VAL A 685 -10.97 6.50 41.18
N ASN A 686 -11.89 6.81 42.09
CA ASN A 686 -12.92 7.84 41.94
C ASN A 686 -12.58 9.17 42.61
#